data_AF-A0A6N7QT26-F1
#
_entry.id   AF-A0A6N7QT26-F1
#
_cell.length_a   1.000
_cell.length_b   1.000
_cell.length_c   1.000
_cell.angle_alpha   90.00
_cell.angle_beta   90.00
_cell.angle_gamma   90.00
#
_symmetry.space_group_name_H-M   'P 1'
#
loop_
_entity.id
_entity.type
_entity.pdbx_description
1 polymer ?
#
loop_
_entity_poly.entity_id
_entity_poly.type
_entity_poly.pdbx_seq_one_letter_code
_entity_poly.pdbx_strand_id
1 'polypeptide(L)'
;MYVRDLEGNEYPIQVTYTVDSELNGNITLSCRILPTKVNKLFINDITEMWEIVDHDDEEYKIIYAKKQGEGNTLSVQIKAIPLFYDVLSVKRIEDEYNGSMTASAFFDLVFDDIDYNYVLVDSFNAQSWQGLGGGATKMEVFQDGLNRYGCEFRRSGNTIYLESQVGRDTSFMYRYKLNASNISQENDASAYYTYAKGYGDYAEEDGWQSANLIREYTSPLADILGPREAPPIKDGRITSQETMDERLETLVNESLKISVTTDIHDLREQGYPLAQPMNGDRVFLIDERIDFDEEVRIVRIQIQKDWQGKVRDLKVDLGTPGIVQRYQSNLRSATEQINAIMEGRTKIPFSVLDEAVAQATKSIKNAETELQFPDSGGILAVDKNDPNKMVALTSGGLGVSNDGGNTFPNAITGDGIVADYITAGTLSGITIISDSGNGDRVLIEDGRVHTYEDGVLGVLISNHQAHFYDSGTDDPNPNPGSLIGGLGVSWKQNNPGDRLFTVTSFSDGFTIDAGDPDTRVASPVLELDFNANVSRFFLDIDMEQWNITNVNSIDIKRMRFDIERAWEFVQYNSGSDTKLGLKSMVGSKTFTISDVDDYSIFEVNVGSGGSNGSARVYGDFEVTGAKNAVVPTDSYGDRLMYSEESTKSYFKTYIKETLPKGQHTIDIDPMFLETINGFYVLPFVRNGVEVRILQENTDNFVVEVMDDRDADVIFSVLGLRKGFENDYMEERPPKQGNKIA
;
A
#
# COMPACT_ATOMS: atom_id res chain seq x y z
N MET A 1 27.83 7.20 1.59
CA MET A 1 27.26 6.06 2.31
C MET A 1 27.84 4.73 1.85
N TYR A 2 28.36 3.96 2.80
CA TYR A 2 28.86 2.60 2.60
C TYR A 2 28.68 1.81 3.90
N VAL A 3 28.78 0.49 3.82
CA VAL A 3 28.92 -0.38 4.99
C VAL A 3 30.33 -0.95 5.03
N ARG A 4 30.87 -1.15 6.23
CA ARG A 4 32.19 -1.74 6.45
C ARG A 4 32.02 -3.02 7.26
N ASP A 5 32.60 -4.11 6.75
CA ASP A 5 32.59 -5.39 7.45
C ASP A 5 33.61 -5.45 8.58
N LEU A 6 33.62 -6.58 9.30
CA LEU A 6 34.54 -6.81 10.43
C LEU A 6 36.01 -6.96 10.00
N GLU A 7 36.27 -7.20 8.72
CA GLU A 7 37.61 -7.29 8.13
C GLU A 7 38.11 -5.94 7.60
N GLY A 8 37.24 -4.91 7.62
CA GLY A 8 37.53 -3.58 7.13
C GLY A 8 37.25 -3.37 5.64
N ASN A 9 36.60 -4.33 4.97
CA ASN A 9 36.21 -4.15 3.57
C ASN A 9 34.98 -3.25 3.48
N GLU A 10 35.03 -2.28 2.57
CA GLU A 10 33.95 -1.30 2.37
C GLU A 10 33.10 -1.63 1.15
N TYR A 11 31.79 -1.62 1.34
CA TYR A 11 30.81 -1.89 0.29
C TYR A 11 29.86 -0.70 0.14
N PRO A 12 29.69 -0.14 -1.07
CA PRO A 12 28.70 0.90 -1.29
C PRO A 12 27.29 0.36 -1.02
N ILE A 13 26.44 1.17 -0.38
CA ILE A 13 25.05 0.82 -0.06
C ILE A 13 24.09 1.79 -0.75
N GLN A 14 23.00 1.24 -1.31
CA GLN A 14 21.88 2.01 -1.85
C GLN A 14 20.63 1.72 -1.02
N VAL A 15 20.29 2.65 -0.12
CA VAL A 15 19.15 2.50 0.79
C VAL A 15 18.57 3.85 1.17
N THR A 16 17.27 3.88 1.47
CA THR A 16 16.66 4.99 2.20
C THR A 16 16.80 4.71 3.69
N TYR A 17 17.32 5.66 4.45
CA TYR A 17 17.58 5.51 5.87
C TYR A 17 16.97 6.67 6.66
N THR A 18 16.65 6.40 7.91
CA THR A 18 16.14 7.38 8.87
C THR A 18 17.15 7.52 9.98
N VAL A 19 17.59 8.75 10.24
CA VAL A 19 18.35 9.13 11.43
C VAL A 19 17.39 9.80 12.39
N ASP A 20 17.30 9.25 13.59
CA ASP A 20 16.50 9.77 14.69
C ASP A 20 17.47 10.24 15.77
N SER A 21 17.45 11.53 16.08
CA SER A 21 18.45 12.19 16.91
C SER A 21 17.79 13.08 17.93
N GLU A 22 18.03 12.79 19.20
CA GLU A 22 17.56 13.55 20.34
C GLU A 22 18.69 14.42 20.94
N LEU A 23 18.36 15.61 21.43
CA LEU A 23 19.28 16.50 22.14
C LEU A 23 19.70 15.85 23.46
N ASN A 24 21.02 15.70 23.68
CA ASN A 24 21.56 14.92 24.80
C ASN A 24 20.84 13.57 24.98
N GLY A 25 20.44 12.95 23.88
CA GLY A 25 19.52 11.83 23.86
C GLY A 25 20.00 10.70 22.95
N ASN A 26 19.08 9.80 22.63
CA ASN A 26 19.41 8.69 21.73
C ASN A 26 19.59 9.18 20.29
N ILE A 27 20.62 8.64 19.64
CA ILE A 27 20.84 8.81 18.21
C ILE A 27 20.83 7.42 17.60
N THR A 28 19.95 7.20 16.63
CA THR A 28 19.84 5.91 15.95
C THR A 28 19.68 6.09 14.45
N LEU A 29 20.38 5.27 13.69
CA LEU A 29 20.19 5.12 12.26
C LEU A 29 19.42 3.82 12.04
N SER A 30 18.34 3.88 11.26
CA SER A 30 17.56 2.70 10.89
C SER A 30 17.30 2.67 9.39
N CYS A 31 17.37 1.49 8.79
CA CYS A 31 17.02 1.33 7.39
C CYS A 31 16.62 -0.12 7.07
N ARG A 32 15.90 -0.27 5.95
CA ARG A 32 15.58 -1.57 5.38
C ARG A 32 16.31 -1.74 4.06
N ILE A 33 17.30 -2.63 4.05
CA ILE A 33 18.16 -2.92 2.92
C ILE A 33 17.43 -3.92 2.01
N LEU A 34 17.27 -3.52 0.75
CA LEU A 34 16.66 -4.33 -0.30
C LEU A 34 17.74 -4.91 -1.24
N PRO A 35 17.48 -6.05 -1.90
CA PRO A 35 18.46 -6.76 -2.72
C PRO A 35 18.62 -6.13 -4.11
N THR A 36 19.14 -4.90 -4.15
CA THR A 36 19.48 -4.18 -5.39
C THR A 36 20.77 -4.73 -6.01
N LYS A 37 21.08 -4.33 -7.25
CA LYS A 37 22.33 -4.73 -7.93
C LYS A 37 23.58 -4.39 -7.09
N VAL A 38 23.55 -3.26 -6.40
CA VAL A 38 24.65 -2.79 -5.53
C VAL A 38 24.64 -3.58 -4.21
N ASN A 39 23.49 -3.67 -3.54
CA ASN A 39 23.43 -4.28 -2.21
C ASN A 39 23.67 -5.79 -2.23
N LYS A 40 23.40 -6.49 -3.34
CA LYS A 40 23.67 -7.93 -3.51
C LYS A 40 25.11 -8.35 -3.25
N LEU A 41 26.06 -7.41 -3.29
CA LEU A 41 27.47 -7.66 -2.99
C LEU A 41 27.72 -8.05 -1.53
N PHE A 42 26.89 -7.58 -0.59
CA PHE A 42 27.13 -7.75 0.85
C PHE A 42 25.86 -8.13 1.64
N ILE A 43 24.65 -7.97 1.07
CA ILE A 43 23.38 -8.11 1.81
C ILE A 43 23.17 -9.51 2.44
N ASN A 44 23.82 -10.54 1.90
CA ASN A 44 23.77 -11.89 2.48
C ASN A 44 24.60 -11.98 3.77
N ASP A 45 25.68 -11.21 3.84
CA ASP A 45 26.72 -11.30 4.85
C ASP A 45 26.57 -10.24 5.95
N ILE A 46 25.91 -9.11 5.65
CA ILE A 46 25.67 -8.06 6.63
C ILE A 46 25.02 -8.62 7.90
N THR A 47 25.56 -8.21 9.03
CA THR A 47 25.16 -8.68 10.35
C THR A 47 25.43 -7.58 11.38
N GLU A 48 25.14 -7.85 12.65
CA GLU A 48 25.57 -7.03 13.77
C GLU A 48 27.08 -6.75 13.77
N MET A 49 27.50 -5.69 14.46
CA MET A 49 28.87 -5.21 14.63
C MET A 49 29.55 -4.66 13.36
N TRP A 50 28.97 -4.85 12.17
CA TRP A 50 29.35 -4.10 10.98
C TRP A 50 29.09 -2.60 11.19
N GLU A 51 29.79 -1.77 10.42
CA GLU A 51 29.62 -0.33 10.46
C GLU A 51 28.82 0.14 9.24
N ILE A 52 28.05 1.20 9.43
CA ILE A 52 27.40 1.93 8.37
C ILE A 52 27.79 3.40 8.49
N VAL A 53 28.35 3.95 7.41
CA VAL A 53 28.76 5.35 7.33
C VAL A 53 27.78 6.07 6.44
N ASP A 54 27.19 7.16 6.93
CA ASP A 54 26.09 7.84 6.26
C ASP A 54 26.54 8.75 5.09
N HIS A 55 25.79 9.81 4.78
CA HIS A 55 26.19 10.80 3.76
C HIS A 55 26.91 12.02 4.35
N ASP A 56 26.89 12.19 5.66
CA ASP A 56 27.54 13.27 6.39
C ASP A 56 28.88 12.79 6.99
N ASP A 57 29.39 11.66 6.50
CA ASP A 57 30.57 10.92 6.97
C ASP A 57 30.48 10.49 8.45
N GLU A 58 29.25 10.28 8.94
CA GLU A 58 29.03 9.82 10.30
C GLU A 58 29.00 8.30 10.41
N GLU A 59 29.83 7.77 11.30
CA GLU A 59 30.01 6.33 11.49
C GLU A 59 29.06 5.79 12.57
N TYR A 60 28.34 4.73 12.22
CA TYR A 60 27.41 4.04 13.11
C TYR A 60 27.75 2.55 13.20
N LYS A 61 27.67 1.98 14.41
CA LYS A 61 27.79 0.54 14.67
C LYS A 61 26.42 -0.12 14.58
N ILE A 62 26.28 -1.15 13.75
CA ILE A 62 25.04 -1.94 13.63
C ILE A 62 24.90 -2.81 14.87
N ILE A 63 23.94 -2.50 15.73
CA ILE A 63 23.67 -3.29 16.96
C ILE A 63 22.55 -4.31 16.75
N TYR A 64 21.81 -4.21 15.65
CA TYR A 64 20.69 -5.08 15.34
C TYR A 64 20.56 -5.29 13.83
N ALA A 65 20.44 -6.54 13.41
CA ALA A 65 20.16 -6.93 12.04
C ALA A 65 19.11 -8.06 12.01
N LYS A 66 18.02 -7.86 11.29
CA LYS A 66 16.97 -8.86 11.06
C LYS A 66 16.87 -9.20 9.59
N LYS A 67 17.20 -10.44 9.25
CA LYS A 67 17.07 -10.98 7.89
C LYS A 67 15.66 -11.54 7.71
N GLN A 68 14.99 -11.17 6.62
CA GLN A 68 13.65 -11.63 6.27
C GLN A 68 13.62 -12.12 4.83
N GLY A 69 13.13 -13.35 4.61
CA GLY A 69 12.87 -13.89 3.28
C GLY A 69 11.60 -13.28 2.69
N GLU A 70 11.69 -12.76 1.47
CA GLU A 70 10.58 -12.16 0.71
C GLU A 70 10.59 -12.72 -0.71
N GLY A 71 9.72 -13.69 -0.96
CA GLY A 71 9.71 -14.46 -2.21
C GLY A 71 11.03 -15.21 -2.42
N ASN A 72 11.71 -14.94 -3.55
CA ASN A 72 13.01 -15.51 -3.88
C ASN A 72 14.20 -14.63 -3.45
N THR A 73 13.95 -13.61 -2.63
CA THR A 73 14.96 -12.64 -2.24
C THR A 73 14.97 -12.42 -0.73
N LEU A 74 15.98 -11.74 -0.21
CA LEU A 74 16.06 -11.38 1.20
C LEU A 74 16.08 -9.87 1.37
N SER A 75 15.49 -9.39 2.44
CA SER A 75 15.68 -8.03 2.94
C SER A 75 16.30 -8.07 4.33
N VAL A 76 17.03 -7.01 4.70
CA VAL A 76 17.64 -6.88 6.02
C VAL A 76 17.19 -5.57 6.65
N GLN A 77 16.57 -5.64 7.82
CA GLN A 77 16.29 -4.47 8.63
C GLN A 77 17.44 -4.29 9.61
N ILE A 78 18.04 -3.10 9.65
CA ILE A 78 19.12 -2.79 10.57
C ILE A 78 18.77 -1.60 11.47
N LYS A 79 19.32 -1.63 12.68
CA LYS A 79 19.39 -0.47 13.58
C LYS A 79 20.83 -0.31 14.05
N ALA A 80 21.34 0.91 13.96
CA ALA A 80 22.70 1.28 14.28
C ALA A 80 22.73 2.50 15.21
N ILE A 81 23.78 2.59 16.02
CA ILE A 81 24.05 3.70 16.95
C ILE A 81 25.38 4.36 16.56
N PRO A 82 25.62 5.64 16.87
CA PRO A 82 26.92 6.26 16.60
C PRO A 82 28.06 5.43 17.21
N LEU A 83 29.17 5.32 16.49
CA LEU A 83 30.34 4.57 16.98
C LEU A 83 30.83 5.09 18.33
N PHE A 84 30.70 6.41 18.57
CA PHE A 84 30.94 7.04 19.86
C PHE A 84 30.15 6.38 21.00
N TYR A 85 28.85 6.10 20.79
CA TYR A 85 28.02 5.48 21.83
C TYR A 85 28.42 4.04 22.10
N ASP A 86 28.76 3.28 21.05
CA ASP A 86 29.25 1.90 21.17
C ASP A 86 30.53 1.83 22.02
N VAL A 87 31.53 2.67 21.70
CA VAL A 87 32.82 2.73 22.42
C VAL A 87 32.65 3.06 23.91
N LEU A 88 31.83 4.06 24.23
CA LEU A 88 31.58 4.45 25.62
C LEU A 88 30.77 3.39 26.40
N SER A 89 29.93 2.60 25.71
CA SER A 89 29.09 1.59 26.36
C SER A 89 29.86 0.34 26.76
N VAL A 90 30.99 0.04 26.10
CA VAL A 90 31.80 -1.16 26.39
C VAL A 90 33.00 -0.88 27.28
N LYS A 91 33.56 0.32 27.24
CA LYS A 91 34.70 0.72 28.08
C LYS A 91 34.22 1.11 29.49
N ARG A 92 34.98 0.76 30.52
CA ARG A 92 34.62 0.96 31.94
C ARG A 92 35.65 1.81 32.67
N ILE A 93 35.19 2.44 33.75
CA ILE A 93 36.04 3.08 34.76
C ILE A 93 36.00 2.17 35.99
N GLU A 94 37.07 1.40 36.18
CA GLU A 94 37.15 0.38 37.24
C GLU A 94 37.30 1.00 38.64
N ASP A 95 38.12 2.05 38.74
CA ASP A 95 38.38 2.72 40.01
C ASP A 95 37.17 3.55 40.47
N GLU A 96 37.02 3.64 41.79
CA GLU A 96 35.99 4.46 42.43
C GLU A 96 36.59 5.81 42.87
N TYR A 97 35.92 6.90 42.48
CA TYR A 97 36.32 8.26 42.79
C TYR A 97 35.30 8.92 43.72
N ASN A 98 35.81 9.52 44.81
CA ASN A 98 35.03 10.24 45.81
C ASN A 98 35.66 11.62 46.04
N GLY A 99 34.84 12.67 46.03
CA GLY A 99 35.28 14.05 46.28
C GLY A 99 34.81 15.05 45.22
N SER A 100 35.28 16.29 45.33
CA SER A 100 34.95 17.35 44.38
C SER A 100 35.87 17.29 43.16
N MET A 101 35.27 17.32 41.96
CA MET A 101 35.98 17.32 40.68
C MET A 101 35.57 18.53 39.85
N THR A 102 36.52 19.10 39.10
CA THR A 102 36.21 20.07 38.05
C THR A 102 35.69 19.32 36.82
N ALA A 103 34.92 19.99 35.97
CA ALA A 103 34.44 19.38 34.72
C ALA A 103 35.60 18.84 33.86
N SER A 104 36.73 19.56 33.79
CA SER A 104 37.94 19.08 33.09
C SER A 104 38.44 17.76 33.66
N ALA A 105 38.71 17.68 34.96
CA ALA A 105 39.21 16.45 35.58
C ALA A 105 38.23 15.27 35.43
N PHE A 106 36.93 15.57 35.40
CA PHE A 106 35.89 14.58 35.18
C PHE A 106 35.86 14.05 33.73
N PHE A 107 35.83 14.94 32.73
CA PHE A 107 35.79 14.51 31.34
C PHE A 107 37.13 13.95 30.87
N ASP A 108 38.26 14.35 31.46
CA ASP A 108 39.55 13.66 31.27
C ASP A 108 39.43 12.17 31.62
N LEU A 109 38.78 11.83 32.73
CA LEU A 109 38.53 10.43 33.13
C LEU A 109 37.60 9.68 32.16
N VAL A 110 36.54 10.35 31.68
CA VAL A 110 35.59 9.76 30.71
C VAL A 110 36.28 9.48 29.38
N PHE A 111 37.06 10.42 28.87
CA PHE A 111 37.68 10.34 27.54
C PHE A 111 39.09 9.72 27.55
N ASP A 112 39.58 9.26 28.70
CA ASP A 112 40.84 8.51 28.79
C ASP A 112 40.79 7.18 28.01
N ASP A 113 41.89 6.79 27.36
CA ASP A 113 42.01 5.52 26.62
C ASP A 113 40.88 5.24 25.59
N ILE A 114 40.34 6.29 24.96
CA ILE A 114 39.42 6.20 23.81
C ILE A 114 39.80 7.18 22.70
N ASP A 115 39.48 6.86 21.45
CA ASP A 115 39.84 7.67 20.26
C ASP A 115 38.95 8.91 20.04
N TYR A 116 38.36 9.43 21.13
CA TYR A 116 37.52 10.62 21.15
C TYR A 116 38.10 11.67 22.10
N ASN A 117 38.01 12.93 21.71
CA ASN A 117 38.45 14.07 22.52
C ASN A 117 37.26 14.93 22.91
N TYR A 118 37.44 15.77 23.94
CA TYR A 118 36.42 16.73 24.36
C TYR A 118 36.97 18.17 24.42
N VAL A 119 36.06 19.13 24.28
CA VAL A 119 36.33 20.56 24.45
C VAL A 119 35.25 21.14 25.35
N LEU A 120 35.65 21.74 26.47
CA LEU A 120 34.77 22.58 27.27
C LEU A 120 34.71 23.96 26.61
N VAL A 121 33.56 24.29 26.05
CA VAL A 121 33.32 25.61 25.43
C VAL A 121 33.03 26.64 26.52
N ASP A 122 32.27 26.25 27.54
CA ASP A 122 31.90 27.08 28.67
C ASP A 122 32.59 26.64 29.96
N SER A 123 32.53 27.51 30.98
CA SER A 123 33.05 27.22 32.31
C SER A 123 31.98 26.58 33.20
N PHE A 124 32.30 25.42 33.77
CA PHE A 124 31.41 24.69 34.67
C PHE A 124 31.97 24.65 36.10
N ASN A 125 31.10 24.83 37.09
CA ASN A 125 31.48 24.75 38.49
C ASN A 125 31.84 23.31 38.89
N ALA A 126 32.79 23.16 39.81
CA ALA A 126 33.17 21.86 40.33
C ALA A 126 31.99 21.20 41.07
N GLN A 127 31.85 19.88 40.89
CA GLN A 127 30.75 19.10 41.46
C GLN A 127 31.31 18.03 42.41
N SER A 128 30.55 17.71 43.45
CA SER A 128 30.91 16.64 44.39
C SER A 128 30.40 15.29 43.91
N TRP A 129 31.26 14.28 43.98
CA TRP A 129 31.00 12.92 43.54
C TRP A 129 31.19 11.94 44.69
N GLN A 130 30.32 10.94 44.75
CA GLN A 130 30.42 9.82 45.68
C GLN A 130 30.16 8.55 44.88
N GLY A 131 31.07 7.58 44.96
CA GLY A 131 30.98 6.32 44.21
C GLY A 131 31.08 6.50 42.69
N LEU A 132 31.78 7.52 42.19
CA LEU A 132 31.92 7.74 40.76
C LEU A 132 32.80 6.65 40.12
N GLY A 133 32.33 6.00 39.06
CA GLY A 133 33.05 4.89 38.45
C GLY A 133 32.72 3.57 39.14
N GLY A 134 33.72 2.87 39.66
CA GLY A 134 33.52 1.62 40.42
C GLY A 134 33.05 0.45 39.55
N GLY A 135 33.56 0.35 38.32
CA GLY A 135 33.15 -0.64 37.33
C GLY A 135 32.04 -0.17 36.41
N ALA A 136 31.54 1.07 36.53
CA ALA A 136 30.56 1.65 35.61
C ALA A 136 31.11 1.84 34.20
N THR A 137 30.24 1.78 33.19
CA THR A 137 30.61 2.10 31.80
C THR A 137 30.92 3.58 31.65
N LYS A 138 31.83 3.94 30.74
CA LYS A 138 32.13 5.34 30.44
C LYS A 138 30.89 6.09 29.94
N MET A 139 29.95 5.40 29.29
CA MET A 139 28.65 5.96 28.90
C MET A 139 27.81 6.38 30.10
N GLU A 140 27.63 5.50 31.09
CA GLU A 140 26.87 5.83 32.33
C GLU A 140 27.51 7.02 33.05
N VAL A 141 28.84 7.01 33.16
CA VAL A 141 29.59 8.10 33.79
C VAL A 141 29.45 9.39 32.98
N PHE A 142 29.57 9.35 31.65
CA PHE A 142 29.38 10.51 30.79
C PHE A 142 28.01 11.15 30.99
N GLN A 143 26.94 10.34 31.05
CA GLN A 143 25.57 10.81 31.29
C GLN A 143 25.41 11.47 32.65
N ASP A 144 25.94 10.85 33.70
CA ASP A 144 25.91 11.44 35.04
C ASP A 144 26.64 12.78 35.05
N GLY A 145 27.75 12.89 34.30
CA GLY A 145 28.48 14.13 34.08
C GLY A 145 27.63 15.22 33.43
N LEU A 146 27.01 14.93 32.28
CA LEU A 146 26.13 15.87 31.58
C LEU A 146 25.02 16.39 32.51
N ASN A 147 24.37 15.49 33.25
CA ASN A 147 23.28 15.85 34.17
C ASN A 147 23.76 16.69 35.37
N ARG A 148 24.90 16.32 35.97
CA ARG A 148 25.39 16.96 37.20
C ARG A 148 26.08 18.31 36.94
N TYR A 149 26.80 18.44 35.83
CA TYR A 149 27.41 19.70 35.43
C TYR A 149 26.45 20.61 34.64
N GLY A 150 25.28 20.10 34.23
CA GLY A 150 24.31 20.84 33.41
C GLY A 150 24.84 21.12 32.00
N CYS A 151 25.60 20.18 31.44
CA CYS A 151 26.19 20.33 30.12
C CYS A 151 25.31 19.70 29.06
N GLU A 152 25.29 20.32 27.89
CA GLU A 152 24.87 19.72 26.65
C GLU A 152 26.06 19.47 25.75
N PHE A 153 25.92 18.49 24.85
CA PHE A 153 27.00 18.16 23.93
C PHE A 153 26.55 18.16 22.48
N ARG A 154 27.49 18.59 21.62
CA ARG A 154 27.41 18.38 20.19
C ARG A 154 28.69 17.70 19.72
N ARG A 155 28.56 16.88 18.70
CA ARG A 155 29.69 16.15 18.11
C ARG A 155 30.09 16.78 16.79
N SER A 156 31.39 16.81 16.53
CA SER A 156 31.94 17.09 15.20
C SER A 156 33.15 16.18 15.00
N GLY A 157 32.99 15.17 14.13
CA GLY A 157 33.95 14.09 13.99
C GLY A 157 34.20 13.36 15.32
N ASN A 158 35.48 13.25 15.70
CA ASN A 158 35.91 12.63 16.97
C ASN A 158 35.99 13.61 18.15
N THR A 159 35.52 14.85 17.99
CA THR A 159 35.55 15.86 19.07
C THR A 159 34.15 16.11 19.61
N ILE A 160 34.00 16.02 20.93
CA ILE A 160 32.78 16.32 21.68
C ILE A 160 32.90 17.72 22.29
N TYR A 161 32.03 18.63 21.86
CA TYR A 161 31.96 19.98 22.42
C TYR A 161 30.91 19.99 23.52
N LEU A 162 31.31 20.41 24.72
CA LEU A 162 30.46 20.52 25.89
C LEU A 162 30.19 22.00 26.17
N GLU A 163 28.92 22.36 26.09
CA GLU A 163 28.37 23.73 26.18
C GLU A 163 27.30 23.74 27.28
N SER A 164 27.02 24.88 27.90
CA SER A 164 25.89 24.96 28.85
C SER A 164 24.55 24.75 28.13
N GLN A 165 24.48 25.15 26.87
CA GLN A 165 23.31 24.98 26.02
C GLN A 165 23.74 24.93 24.54
N VAL A 166 23.48 23.81 23.88
CA VAL A 166 23.77 23.60 22.45
C VAL A 166 22.65 24.20 21.61
N GLY A 167 23.02 24.78 20.47
CA GLY A 167 22.08 25.25 19.47
C GLY A 167 22.27 26.71 19.13
N ARG A 168 21.64 27.12 18.03
CA ARG A 168 21.78 28.48 17.51
C ARG A 168 20.43 29.19 17.58
N ASP A 169 20.49 30.49 17.79
CA ASP A 169 19.34 31.36 17.55
C ASP A 169 19.25 31.58 16.04
N THR A 170 18.33 30.86 15.41
CA THR A 170 18.23 30.87 13.96
C THR A 170 17.33 32.00 13.48
N SER A 171 17.65 32.58 12.31
CA SER A 171 16.85 33.66 11.72
C SER A 171 15.74 33.15 10.81
N PHE A 172 15.63 31.84 10.59
CA PHE A 172 14.57 31.25 9.78
C PHE A 172 13.37 30.89 10.66
N MET A 173 12.17 31.06 10.10
CA MET A 173 10.91 30.73 10.77
C MET A 173 10.27 29.51 10.12
N TYR A 174 9.62 28.69 10.92
CA TYR A 174 8.72 27.63 10.49
C TYR A 174 7.29 28.15 10.58
N ARG A 175 6.58 28.17 9.47
CA ARG A 175 5.22 28.71 9.43
C ARG A 175 4.29 27.80 8.65
N TYR A 176 3.09 27.64 9.19
CA TYR A 176 1.99 26.99 8.49
C TYR A 176 1.75 27.65 7.12
N LYS A 177 1.51 26.83 6.08
CA LYS A 177 1.41 27.24 4.65
C LYS A 177 2.70 27.76 4.00
N LEU A 178 3.82 27.82 4.71
CA LEU A 178 5.12 28.16 4.13
C LEU A 178 6.03 26.93 4.03
N ASN A 179 6.50 26.44 5.18
CA ASN A 179 7.55 25.41 5.27
C ASN A 179 7.32 24.42 6.43
N ALA A 180 6.20 24.52 7.13
CA ALA A 180 5.80 23.58 8.17
C ALA A 180 4.37 23.07 7.95
N SER A 181 4.16 21.79 8.23
CA SER A 181 2.86 21.11 8.18
C SER A 181 2.67 20.19 9.39
N ASN A 182 1.45 19.67 9.57
CA ASN A 182 1.07 18.77 10.66
C ASN A 182 1.49 19.25 12.07
N ILE A 183 1.47 20.57 12.29
CA ILE A 183 1.79 21.17 13.58
C ILE A 183 0.76 20.70 14.61
N SER A 184 1.23 20.07 15.68
CA SER A 184 0.42 19.56 16.78
C SER A 184 1.03 19.97 18.10
N GLN A 185 0.25 20.67 18.93
CA GLN A 185 0.62 21.06 20.29
C GLN A 185 -0.08 20.16 21.30
N GLU A 186 0.69 19.58 22.21
CA GLU A 186 0.24 18.81 23.36
C GLU A 186 0.66 19.50 24.65
N ASN A 187 -0.30 19.81 25.50
CA ASN A 187 -0.09 20.42 26.81
C ASN A 187 -0.46 19.41 27.90
N ASP A 188 0.52 18.87 28.61
CA ASP A 188 0.33 17.95 29.73
C ASP A 188 0.47 18.70 31.05
N ALA A 189 -0.66 18.85 31.75
CA ALA A 189 -0.77 19.48 33.06
C ALA A 189 -0.94 18.48 34.22
N SER A 190 -0.76 17.18 33.97
CA SER A 190 -0.92 16.11 34.98
C SER A 190 -0.05 16.33 36.22
N ALA A 191 1.13 16.93 36.03
CA ALA A 191 2.07 17.30 37.08
C ALA A 191 2.30 18.81 37.15
N TYR A 192 1.32 19.65 36.77
CA TYR A 192 1.48 21.11 36.82
C TYR A 192 1.35 21.64 38.25
N TYR A 193 2.38 22.34 38.72
CA TYR A 193 2.50 22.89 40.07
C TYR A 193 2.60 24.41 40.04
N THR A 194 2.18 25.05 41.13
CA THR A 194 2.28 26.50 41.32
C THR A 194 3.02 26.86 42.61
N TYR A 195 3.43 25.86 43.39
CA TYR A 195 4.14 26.00 44.65
C TYR A 195 5.08 24.83 44.91
N ALA A 196 6.27 25.06 45.47
CA ALA A 196 7.20 24.01 45.88
C ALA A 196 7.97 24.38 47.15
N LYS A 197 8.42 23.36 47.90
CA LYS A 197 9.31 23.50 49.06
C LYS A 197 10.61 22.73 48.85
N GLY A 198 11.73 23.28 49.34
CA GLY A 198 13.05 22.68 49.28
C GLY A 198 13.66 22.56 50.67
N TYR A 199 14.24 21.40 50.97
CA TYR A 199 14.97 21.07 52.19
C TYR A 199 16.40 20.71 51.82
N GLY A 200 17.37 21.45 52.34
CA GLY A 200 18.80 21.25 52.13
C GLY A 200 19.60 21.45 53.42
N ASP A 201 20.93 21.34 53.31
CA ASP A 201 21.87 21.48 54.42
C ASP A 201 21.56 20.57 55.62
N TYR A 202 21.56 19.25 55.39
CA TYR A 202 21.43 18.22 56.42
C TYR A 202 22.28 16.99 56.11
N ALA A 203 22.71 16.27 57.15
CA ALA A 203 23.39 15.00 57.01
C ALA A 203 22.39 13.87 56.70
N GLU A 204 22.77 12.92 55.83
CA GLU A 204 21.88 11.80 55.46
C GLU A 204 21.42 10.97 56.67
N GLU A 205 22.26 10.84 57.70
CA GLU A 205 21.94 10.12 58.94
C GLU A 205 20.82 10.77 59.76
N ASP A 206 20.68 12.10 59.68
CA ASP A 206 19.71 12.88 60.47
C ASP A 206 18.36 13.06 59.75
N GLY A 207 18.32 12.79 58.44
CA GLY A 207 17.13 12.90 57.60
C GLY A 207 16.70 14.34 57.29
N TRP A 208 15.85 14.50 56.28
CA TRP A 208 15.43 15.81 55.75
C TRP A 208 14.68 16.69 56.76
N GLN A 209 14.15 16.10 57.84
CA GLN A 209 13.49 16.84 58.92
C GLN A 209 14.47 17.70 59.74
N SER A 210 15.78 17.45 59.61
CA SER A 210 16.85 18.22 60.26
C SER A 210 17.46 19.30 59.35
N ALA A 211 16.86 19.56 58.18
CA ALA A 211 17.32 20.55 57.21
C ALA A 211 17.54 21.94 57.83
N ASN A 212 18.77 22.44 57.73
CA ASN A 212 19.11 23.82 58.12
C ASN A 212 18.71 24.85 57.05
N LEU A 213 18.53 24.42 55.80
CA LEU A 213 18.08 25.25 54.69
C LEU A 213 16.67 24.83 54.24
N ILE A 214 15.67 25.68 54.50
CA ILE A 214 14.28 25.48 54.05
C ILE A 214 13.87 26.67 53.20
N ARG A 215 13.49 26.42 51.94
CA ARG A 215 13.03 27.45 50.99
C ARG A 215 11.69 27.06 50.37
N GLU A 216 10.96 28.06 49.90
CA GLU A 216 9.65 27.90 49.25
C GLU A 216 9.57 28.84 48.04
N TYR A 217 8.92 28.39 46.97
CA TYR A 217 8.68 29.17 45.77
C TYR A 217 7.20 29.09 45.38
N THR A 218 6.60 30.24 45.04
CA THR A 218 5.21 30.36 44.59
C THR A 218 5.18 31.09 43.25
N SER A 219 4.64 30.45 42.22
CA SER A 219 4.45 31.08 40.90
C SER A 219 3.36 32.17 40.98
N PRO A 220 3.49 33.30 40.25
CA PRO A 220 2.41 34.28 40.11
C PRO A 220 1.09 33.68 39.58
N LEU A 221 1.16 32.55 38.87
CA LEU A 221 -0.01 31.83 38.38
C LEU A 221 -0.82 31.15 39.50
N ALA A 222 -0.27 31.05 40.72
CA ALA A 222 -0.99 30.59 41.91
C ALA A 222 -2.17 31.51 42.26
N ASP A 223 -2.09 32.81 41.96
CA ASP A 223 -3.17 33.78 42.21
C ASP A 223 -4.43 33.50 41.36
N ILE A 224 -4.23 32.86 40.20
CA ILE A 224 -5.29 32.56 39.23
C ILE A 224 -5.75 31.10 39.39
N LEU A 225 -4.81 30.16 39.52
CA LEU A 225 -5.08 28.71 39.51
C LEU A 225 -5.22 28.09 40.90
N GLY A 226 -4.88 28.84 41.95
CA GLY A 226 -4.74 28.32 43.31
C GLY A 226 -3.41 27.61 43.55
N PRO A 227 -3.10 27.30 44.82
CA PRO A 227 -1.87 26.60 45.20
C PRO A 227 -1.92 25.13 44.81
N ARG A 228 -0.92 24.68 44.03
CA ARG A 228 -0.71 23.29 43.62
C ARG A 228 0.70 22.90 44.02
N GLU A 229 0.82 22.06 45.05
CA GLU A 229 2.10 21.74 45.67
C GLU A 229 2.87 20.64 44.90
N ALA A 230 4.11 20.96 44.52
CA ALA A 230 5.06 20.01 43.97
C ALA A 230 5.65 19.10 45.07
N PRO A 231 6.14 17.89 44.71
CA PRO A 231 6.98 17.11 45.61
C PRO A 231 8.16 17.94 46.09
N PRO A 232 8.46 17.93 47.41
CA PRO A 232 9.53 18.76 47.93
C PRO A 232 10.90 18.27 47.48
N ILE A 233 11.79 19.20 47.14
CA ILE A 233 13.20 18.90 46.87
C ILE A 233 13.86 18.56 48.22
N LYS A 234 14.50 17.39 48.32
CA LYS A 234 15.19 16.94 49.52
C LYS A 234 16.63 16.58 49.16
N ASP A 235 17.54 17.52 49.31
CA ASP A 235 18.96 17.33 48.97
C ASP A 235 19.84 18.03 50.02
N GLY A 236 20.31 17.25 51.00
CA GLY A 236 21.13 17.72 52.11
C GLY A 236 22.48 18.33 51.70
N ARG A 237 22.91 18.12 50.45
CA ARG A 237 24.16 18.68 49.90
C ARG A 237 24.02 20.14 49.47
N ILE A 238 22.79 20.62 49.27
CA ILE A 238 22.55 22.01 48.88
C ILE A 238 22.64 22.90 50.12
N THR A 239 23.72 23.68 50.20
CA THR A 239 23.97 24.62 51.30
C THR A 239 23.74 26.08 50.92
N SER A 240 23.64 26.39 49.62
CA SER A 240 23.39 27.73 49.11
C SER A 240 21.90 28.02 48.92
N GLN A 241 21.47 29.18 49.40
CA GLN A 241 20.11 29.70 49.22
C GLN A 241 19.75 29.91 47.75
N GLU A 242 20.67 30.47 46.98
CA GLU A 242 20.48 30.80 45.56
C GLU A 242 20.25 29.54 44.72
N THR A 243 21.07 28.50 44.94
CA THR A 243 20.94 27.22 44.24
C THR A 243 19.64 26.49 44.57
N MET A 244 19.13 26.62 45.80
CA MET A 244 17.84 26.05 46.17
C MET A 244 16.68 26.80 45.51
N ASP A 245 16.74 28.14 45.45
CA ASP A 245 15.71 28.96 44.81
C ASP A 245 15.60 28.68 43.33
N GLU A 246 16.74 28.65 42.63
CA GLU A 246 16.81 28.34 41.20
C GLU A 246 16.16 26.97 40.92
N ARG A 247 16.49 25.94 41.71
CA ARG A 247 15.89 24.60 41.54
C ARG A 247 14.39 24.57 41.82
N LEU A 248 13.90 25.33 42.80
CA LEU A 248 12.47 25.42 43.11
C LEU A 248 11.70 26.17 42.02
N GLU A 249 12.30 27.22 41.48
CA GLU A 249 11.76 27.97 40.34
C GLU A 249 11.68 27.09 39.09
N THR A 250 12.76 26.38 38.75
CA THR A 250 12.78 25.39 37.65
C THR A 250 11.72 24.32 37.84
N LEU A 251 11.62 23.71 39.02
CA LEU A 251 10.66 22.63 39.31
C LEU A 251 9.21 23.07 39.06
N VAL A 252 8.86 24.30 39.44
CA VAL A 252 7.51 24.83 39.28
C VAL A 252 7.28 25.33 37.84
N ASN A 253 8.21 26.09 37.27
CA ASN A 253 8.03 26.66 35.94
C ASN A 253 8.07 25.61 34.82
N GLU A 254 8.85 24.54 34.97
CA GLU A 254 8.93 23.43 33.99
C GLU A 254 7.90 22.32 34.21
N SER A 255 7.02 22.47 35.21
CA SER A 255 6.02 21.46 35.56
C SER A 255 4.87 21.35 34.55
N LEU A 256 4.60 22.41 33.78
CA LEU A 256 3.74 22.37 32.61
C LEU A 256 4.55 21.88 31.40
N LYS A 257 4.18 20.71 30.88
CA LYS A 257 4.87 20.12 29.74
C LYS A 257 4.16 20.53 28.47
N ILE A 258 4.88 21.23 27.60
CA ILE A 258 4.40 21.63 26.28
C ILE A 258 5.29 20.96 25.26
N SER A 259 4.69 20.08 24.46
CA SER A 259 5.33 19.41 23.33
C SER A 259 4.67 19.89 22.05
N VAL A 260 5.47 20.29 21.07
CA VAL A 260 4.99 20.69 19.75
C VAL A 260 5.70 19.82 18.73
N THR A 261 4.94 19.15 17.88
CA THR A 261 5.49 18.30 16.80
C THR A 261 5.12 18.87 15.46
N THR A 262 6.03 18.83 14.49
CA THR A 262 5.77 19.35 13.14
C THR A 262 6.60 18.64 12.07
N ASP A 263 6.01 18.50 10.89
CA ASP A 263 6.69 18.05 9.68
C ASP A 263 7.24 19.28 8.94
N ILE A 264 8.56 19.34 8.78
CA ILE A 264 9.27 20.43 8.10
C ILE A 264 9.57 20.05 6.66
N HIS A 265 9.30 20.98 5.75
CA HIS A 265 9.65 20.82 4.34
C HIS A 265 11.01 21.44 4.04
N ASP A 266 11.92 20.65 3.48
CA ASP A 266 13.22 21.12 3.03
C ASP A 266 13.07 22.05 1.80
N LEU A 267 13.47 23.31 1.97
CA LEU A 267 13.33 24.36 0.95
C LEU A 267 14.62 24.65 0.16
N ARG A 268 15.66 23.80 0.27
CA ARG A 268 16.96 24.04 -0.39
C ARG A 268 16.84 24.07 -1.91
N GLU A 269 16.00 23.22 -2.51
CA GLU A 269 15.78 23.22 -3.97
C GLU A 269 15.07 24.49 -4.47
N GLN A 270 14.40 25.20 -3.57
CA GLN A 270 13.66 26.43 -3.81
C GLN A 270 14.50 27.68 -3.52
N GLY A 271 15.81 27.52 -3.22
CA GLY A 271 16.76 28.62 -3.05
C GLY A 271 16.92 29.13 -1.62
N TYR A 272 16.49 28.38 -0.60
CA TYR A 272 16.66 28.72 0.82
C TYR A 272 17.80 27.90 1.46
N PRO A 273 19.06 28.39 1.47
CA PRO A 273 20.23 27.61 1.88
C PRO A 273 20.35 27.37 3.39
N LEU A 274 19.56 28.07 4.21
CA LEU A 274 19.73 28.12 5.67
C LEU A 274 18.72 27.26 6.46
N ALA A 275 17.93 26.41 5.81
CA ALA A 275 16.80 25.70 6.46
C ALA A 275 17.14 24.29 7.01
N GLN A 276 18.37 24.06 7.49
CA GLN A 276 18.71 22.80 8.16
C GLN A 276 18.63 22.97 9.67
N PRO A 277 17.59 22.41 10.33
CA PRO A 277 17.52 22.40 11.77
C PRO A 277 18.63 21.51 12.35
N MET A 278 19.23 21.96 13.45
CA MET A 278 20.09 21.15 14.29
C MET A 278 19.45 20.99 15.66
N ASN A 279 19.77 19.89 16.35
CA ASN A 279 19.33 19.72 17.74
C ASN A 279 19.79 20.90 18.58
N GLY A 280 18.87 21.41 19.40
CA GLY A 280 19.10 22.56 20.26
C GLY A 280 18.83 23.93 19.62
N ASP A 281 18.69 24.03 18.29
CA ASP A 281 18.36 25.31 17.61
C ASP A 281 17.05 25.90 18.15
N ARG A 282 17.03 27.21 18.31
CA ARG A 282 15.83 27.99 18.61
C ARG A 282 15.26 28.56 17.31
N VAL A 283 13.97 28.31 17.09
CA VAL A 283 13.27 28.62 15.86
C VAL A 283 11.91 29.22 16.19
N PHE A 284 11.47 30.20 15.41
CA PHE A 284 10.09 30.68 15.49
C PHE A 284 9.18 29.66 14.80
N LEU A 285 8.17 29.16 15.51
CA LEU A 285 7.12 28.32 14.93
C LEU A 285 5.78 29.06 15.01
N ILE A 286 5.16 29.23 13.85
CA ILE A 286 3.93 30.02 13.68
C ILE A 286 2.84 29.15 13.05
N ASP A 287 1.72 28.98 13.74
CA ASP A 287 0.47 28.42 13.20
C ASP A 287 -0.73 29.24 13.65
N GLU A 288 -1.33 29.97 12.70
CA GLU A 288 -2.45 30.86 12.98
C GLU A 288 -3.75 30.12 13.33
N ARG A 289 -3.82 28.80 13.14
CA ARG A 289 -5.03 28.00 13.44
C ARG A 289 -5.15 27.65 14.92
N ILE A 290 -4.01 27.48 15.59
CA ILE A 290 -3.92 27.13 17.00
C ILE A 290 -3.45 28.31 17.86
N ASP A 291 -3.32 29.50 17.27
CA ASP A 291 -2.81 30.71 17.91
C ASP A 291 -1.43 30.49 18.56
N PHE A 292 -0.56 29.81 17.82
CA PHE A 292 0.80 29.49 18.26
C PHE A 292 1.79 30.36 17.49
N ASP A 293 2.44 31.29 18.18
CA ASP A 293 3.48 32.20 17.64
C ASP A 293 4.55 32.37 18.71
N GLU A 294 5.39 31.34 18.86
CA GLU A 294 6.36 31.27 19.95
C GLU A 294 7.72 30.81 19.42
N GLU A 295 8.77 31.26 20.08
CA GLU A 295 10.13 30.76 19.88
C GLU A 295 10.29 29.44 20.63
N VAL A 296 10.57 28.38 19.89
CA VAL A 296 10.65 27.03 20.41
C VAL A 296 11.99 26.39 20.11
N ARG A 297 12.41 25.49 20.99
CA ARG A 297 13.69 24.80 20.90
C ARG A 297 13.51 23.40 20.33
N ILE A 298 14.37 23.03 19.38
CA ILE A 298 14.39 21.68 18.79
C ILE A 298 15.01 20.69 19.76
N VAL A 299 14.22 19.69 20.17
CA VAL A 299 14.66 18.65 21.13
C VAL A 299 14.90 17.30 20.46
N ARG A 300 14.23 17.02 19.33
CA ARG A 300 14.45 15.81 18.54
C ARG A 300 14.22 16.08 17.06
N ILE A 301 15.07 15.48 16.24
CA ILE A 301 14.96 15.51 14.79
C ILE A 301 14.92 14.06 14.28
N GLN A 302 13.92 13.76 13.48
CA GLN A 302 13.86 12.54 12.69
C GLN A 302 13.96 12.90 11.21
N ILE A 303 15.08 12.56 10.59
CA ILE A 303 15.38 12.87 9.19
C ILE A 303 15.46 11.59 8.36
N GLN A 304 14.64 11.50 7.33
CA GLN A 304 14.72 10.44 6.33
C GLN A 304 15.46 10.96 5.10
N LYS A 305 16.55 10.29 4.74
CA LYS A 305 17.34 10.60 3.55
C LYS A 305 17.27 9.42 2.57
N ASP A 306 17.21 9.73 1.28
CA ASP A 306 17.32 8.69 0.26
C ASP A 306 18.78 8.30 -0.03
N TRP A 307 18.96 7.34 -0.94
CA TRP A 307 20.27 6.79 -1.30
C TRP A 307 21.23 7.81 -1.93
N GLN A 308 20.76 9.02 -2.30
CA GLN A 308 21.60 10.13 -2.79
C GLN A 308 21.92 11.14 -1.68
N GLY A 309 21.41 10.94 -0.45
CA GLY A 309 21.54 11.87 0.65
C GLY A 309 20.53 13.02 0.59
N LYS A 310 19.53 12.97 -0.30
CA LYS A 310 18.48 14.00 -0.36
C LYS A 310 17.47 13.74 0.76
N VAL A 311 17.11 14.79 1.49
CA VAL A 311 16.09 14.74 2.54
C VAL A 311 14.73 14.50 1.90
N ARG A 312 14.04 13.46 2.36
CA ARG A 312 12.70 13.08 1.93
C ARG A 312 11.62 13.48 2.92
N ASP A 313 11.92 13.29 4.19
CA ASP A 313 11.02 13.60 5.30
C ASP A 313 11.85 14.14 6.45
N LEU A 314 11.32 15.15 7.15
CA LEU A 314 11.99 15.81 8.25
C LEU A 314 10.94 16.16 9.29
N LYS A 315 10.97 15.43 10.40
CA LYS A 315 10.07 15.64 11.53
C LYS A 315 10.86 16.20 12.69
N VAL A 316 10.27 17.17 13.36
CA VAL A 316 10.90 17.88 14.46
C VAL A 316 9.95 17.88 15.65
N ASP A 317 10.46 17.41 16.78
CA ASP A 317 9.81 17.62 18.07
C ASP A 317 10.47 18.84 18.72
N LEU A 318 9.62 19.76 19.13
CA LEU A 318 9.91 21.05 19.73
C LEU A 318 9.32 21.04 21.14
N GLY A 319 10.02 21.55 22.13
CA GLY A 319 9.50 21.48 23.49
C GLY A 319 10.24 22.34 24.49
N THR A 320 9.65 22.45 25.68
CA THR A 320 10.28 23.13 26.83
C THR A 320 11.44 22.29 27.40
N PRO A 321 12.40 22.90 28.13
CA PRO A 321 13.58 22.20 28.65
C PRO A 321 13.28 20.98 29.54
N GLY A 322 12.14 20.95 30.23
CA GLY A 322 11.69 19.77 31.02
C GLY A 322 11.48 18.50 30.18
N ILE A 323 11.26 18.62 28.87
CA ILE A 323 11.25 17.49 27.92
C ILE A 323 12.69 17.05 27.60
N VAL A 324 13.66 17.97 27.51
CA VAL A 324 15.09 17.68 27.30
C VAL A 324 15.67 16.87 28.45
N GLN A 325 15.33 17.19 29.71
CA GLN A 325 15.73 16.40 30.88
C GLN A 325 15.17 14.96 30.85
N ARG A 326 14.00 14.73 30.24
CA ARG A 326 13.46 13.37 30.01
C ARG A 326 14.27 12.61 28.96
N TYR A 327 14.71 13.27 27.89
CA TYR A 327 15.58 12.65 26.89
C TYR A 327 16.97 12.31 27.47
N GLN A 328 17.50 13.14 28.37
CA GLN A 328 18.69 12.82 29.16
C GLN A 328 18.51 11.58 30.04
N SER A 329 17.31 11.38 30.63
CA SER A 329 16.99 10.14 31.36
C SER A 329 16.84 8.91 30.45
N ASN A 330 16.49 9.09 29.17
CA ASN A 330 16.39 8.02 28.16
C ASN A 330 17.76 7.55 27.63
N LEU A 331 18.85 8.28 27.88
CA LEU A 331 20.21 7.85 27.56
C LEU A 331 20.68 6.68 28.46
N ARG A 332 20.27 6.63 29.73
CA ARG A 332 20.50 5.44 30.59
C ARG A 332 19.84 4.20 29.98
N SER A 333 18.67 4.39 29.37
CA SER A 333 17.99 3.36 28.60
C SER A 333 18.72 2.95 27.33
N ALA A 334 19.67 3.74 26.79
CA ALA A 334 20.49 3.33 25.65
C ALA A 334 21.45 2.21 26.04
N THR A 335 22.19 2.35 27.15
CA THR A 335 23.09 1.32 27.66
C THR A 335 22.32 0.08 28.09
N GLU A 336 21.16 0.25 28.76
CA GLU A 336 20.29 -0.86 29.14
C GLU A 336 19.62 -1.51 27.92
N GLN A 337 19.19 -0.76 26.90
CA GLN A 337 18.62 -1.31 25.66
C GLN A 337 19.69 -1.97 24.81
N ILE A 338 20.88 -1.39 24.65
CA ILE A 338 22.01 -1.98 23.93
C ILE A 338 22.39 -3.31 24.59
N ASN A 339 22.61 -3.32 25.91
CA ASN A 339 22.91 -4.54 26.65
C ASN A 339 21.75 -5.55 26.56
N ALA A 340 20.50 -5.11 26.69
CA ALA A 340 19.36 -6.03 26.63
C ALA A 340 19.05 -6.54 25.21
N ILE A 341 19.41 -5.81 24.15
CA ILE A 341 19.39 -6.27 22.75
C ILE A 341 20.54 -7.26 22.51
N MET A 342 21.75 -6.93 22.95
CA MET A 342 22.96 -7.75 22.76
C MET A 342 22.91 -9.06 23.55
N GLU A 343 22.35 -9.06 24.75
CA GLU A 343 22.16 -10.26 25.58
C GLU A 343 20.89 -11.05 25.18
N GLY A 344 20.13 -10.58 24.18
CA GLY A 344 18.86 -11.19 23.76
C GLY A 344 17.75 -11.14 24.81
N ARG A 345 17.94 -10.38 25.90
CA ARG A 345 17.02 -10.27 27.05
C ARG A 345 15.83 -9.35 26.78
N THR A 346 15.88 -8.54 25.72
CA THR A 346 14.79 -7.66 25.29
C THR A 346 14.50 -7.88 23.81
N LYS A 347 13.27 -8.33 23.49
CA LYS A 347 12.68 -8.01 22.18
C LYS A 347 12.46 -6.51 22.18
N ILE A 348 13.18 -5.77 21.34
CA ILE A 348 12.79 -4.37 21.07
C ILE A 348 11.32 -4.45 20.69
N PRO A 349 10.42 -3.74 21.38
CA PRO A 349 9.03 -3.73 21.00
C PRO A 349 8.93 -3.12 19.60
N PHE A 350 8.86 -3.98 18.59
CA PHE A 350 7.75 -3.85 17.67
C PHE A 350 6.53 -4.01 18.57
N SER A 351 5.77 -2.94 18.73
CA SER A 351 4.67 -2.80 19.69
C SER A 351 3.67 -3.95 19.60
N VAL A 352 3.95 -5.09 20.24
CA VAL A 352 2.99 -6.13 20.56
C VAL A 352 3.56 -7.00 21.69
N LEU A 353 3.28 -6.65 22.95
CA LEU A 353 3.14 -7.67 23.99
C LEU A 353 2.22 -7.17 25.12
N ASP A 354 1.22 -7.99 25.44
CA ASP A 354 0.02 -7.63 26.20
C ASP A 354 0.25 -7.29 27.68
N GLU A 355 -0.56 -6.33 28.14
CA GLU A 355 -0.71 -5.82 29.51
C GLU A 355 -0.84 -6.92 30.58
N ALA A 356 -1.37 -8.09 30.21
CA ALA A 356 -1.60 -9.23 31.09
C ALA A 356 -0.32 -9.82 31.72
N VAL A 357 0.81 -9.88 30.99
CA VAL A 357 2.09 -10.45 31.50
C VAL A 357 2.76 -9.52 32.52
N ALA A 358 2.66 -8.20 32.29
CA ALA A 358 3.18 -7.18 33.20
C ALA A 358 2.39 -7.15 34.52
N GLN A 359 1.07 -7.32 34.45
CA GLN A 359 0.21 -7.36 35.63
C GLN A 359 0.51 -8.56 36.54
N ALA A 360 0.67 -9.76 35.97
CA ALA A 360 1.02 -10.97 36.74
C ALA A 360 2.36 -10.83 37.47
N THR A 361 3.38 -10.26 36.81
CA THR A 361 4.71 -10.04 37.39
C THR A 361 4.66 -9.05 38.57
N LYS A 362 3.84 -7.99 38.47
CA LYS A 362 3.66 -7.01 39.54
C LYS A 362 2.95 -7.60 40.77
N SER A 363 1.96 -8.46 40.55
CA SER A 363 1.23 -9.14 41.63
C SER A 363 2.12 -10.09 42.43
N ILE A 364 3.04 -10.82 41.77
CA ILE A 364 3.98 -11.72 42.46
C ILE A 364 4.99 -10.93 43.32
N LYS A 365 5.50 -9.80 42.81
CA LYS A 365 6.52 -9.00 43.52
C LYS A 365 5.96 -8.21 44.71
N ASN A 366 4.65 -7.92 44.72
CA ASN A 366 4.02 -7.11 45.77
C ASN A 366 3.46 -7.93 46.94
N ALA A 367 3.44 -9.27 46.85
CA ALA A 367 2.92 -10.11 47.92
C ALA A 367 3.93 -10.22 49.07
N GLU A 368 3.59 -9.71 50.26
CA GLU A 368 4.35 -9.92 51.49
C GLU A 368 4.04 -11.34 52.01
N THR A 369 4.82 -12.33 51.59
CA THR A 369 4.55 -13.75 51.90
C THR A 369 5.25 -14.23 53.17
N GLU A 370 4.58 -15.08 53.95
CA GLU A 370 5.14 -15.85 55.06
C GLU A 370 5.18 -17.33 54.67
N LEU A 371 6.35 -17.97 54.84
CA LEU A 371 6.52 -19.39 54.56
C LEU A 371 6.24 -20.23 55.81
N GLN A 372 5.23 -21.10 55.71
CA GLN A 372 4.83 -22.03 56.76
C GLN A 372 5.14 -23.48 56.35
N PHE A 373 5.56 -24.28 57.33
CA PHE A 373 5.89 -25.70 57.17
C PHE A 373 5.00 -26.53 58.12
N PRO A 374 3.75 -26.84 57.72
CA PRO A 374 2.82 -27.55 58.59
C PRO A 374 3.17 -29.04 58.73
N ASP A 375 2.79 -29.65 59.86
CA ASP A 375 2.99 -31.09 60.13
C ASP A 375 2.30 -32.02 59.11
N SER A 376 1.31 -31.49 58.38
CA SER A 376 0.64 -32.16 57.25
C SER A 376 1.52 -32.33 56.00
N GLY A 377 2.71 -31.72 55.98
CA GLY A 377 3.67 -31.77 54.89
C GLY A 377 3.47 -30.67 53.83
N GLY A 378 4.56 -30.31 53.14
CA GLY A 378 4.59 -29.27 52.09
C GLY A 378 5.10 -27.91 52.57
N ILE A 379 5.05 -26.93 51.66
CA ILE A 379 5.40 -25.53 51.89
C ILE A 379 4.19 -24.68 51.56
N LEU A 380 3.76 -23.82 52.48
CA LEU A 380 2.69 -22.86 52.24
C LEU A 380 3.27 -21.45 52.26
N ALA A 381 3.07 -20.69 51.19
CA ALA A 381 3.36 -19.26 51.15
C ALA A 381 2.04 -18.51 51.31
N VAL A 382 1.83 -17.89 52.48
CA VAL A 382 0.58 -17.20 52.83
C VAL A 382 0.81 -15.69 52.78
N ASP A 383 -0.07 -14.93 52.13
CA ASP A 383 -0.01 -13.47 52.16
C ASP A 383 -0.26 -12.96 53.59
N LYS A 384 0.65 -12.11 54.08
CA LYS A 384 0.65 -11.60 55.45
C LYS A 384 -0.55 -10.69 55.76
N ASN A 385 -1.09 -10.04 54.72
CA ASN A 385 -2.19 -9.08 54.83
C ASN A 385 -3.54 -9.73 54.50
N ASP A 386 -3.55 -10.86 53.77
CA ASP A 386 -4.76 -11.64 53.45
C ASP A 386 -4.49 -13.16 53.48
N PRO A 387 -4.74 -13.83 54.63
CA PRO A 387 -4.48 -15.27 54.78
C PRO A 387 -5.28 -16.18 53.83
N ASN A 388 -6.32 -15.66 53.15
CA ASN A 388 -7.03 -16.43 52.15
C ASN A 388 -6.24 -16.59 50.86
N LYS A 389 -5.28 -15.68 50.59
CA LYS A 389 -4.38 -15.74 49.45
C LYS A 389 -3.15 -16.54 49.84
N MET A 390 -3.04 -17.74 49.29
CA MET A 390 -1.92 -18.61 49.59
C MET A 390 -1.51 -19.46 48.39
N VAL A 391 -0.23 -19.82 48.37
CA VAL A 391 0.34 -20.79 47.42
C VAL A 391 0.75 -22.02 48.20
N ALA A 392 0.28 -23.19 47.79
CA ALA A 392 0.66 -24.46 48.37
C ALA A 392 1.59 -25.23 47.42
N LEU A 393 2.70 -25.74 47.95
CA LEU A 393 3.58 -26.69 47.26
C LEU A 393 3.65 -27.97 48.09
N THR A 394 3.06 -29.04 47.56
CA THR A 394 3.00 -30.36 48.23
C THR A 394 3.41 -31.47 47.26
N SER A 395 3.51 -32.70 47.75
CA SER A 395 3.71 -33.87 46.90
C SER A 395 2.54 -34.11 45.92
N GLY A 396 1.37 -33.51 46.16
CA GLY A 396 0.22 -33.57 45.26
C GLY A 396 0.23 -32.51 44.14
N GLY A 397 1.07 -31.47 44.25
CA GLY A 397 1.16 -30.40 43.25
C GLY A 397 1.44 -29.01 43.81
N LEU A 398 1.42 -28.02 42.91
CA LEU A 398 1.51 -26.59 43.18
C LEU A 398 0.15 -25.94 42.89
N GLY A 399 -0.39 -25.14 43.80
CA GLY A 399 -1.67 -24.46 43.57
C GLY A 399 -1.75 -23.09 44.22
N VAL A 400 -2.51 -22.18 43.59
CA VAL A 400 -2.85 -20.87 44.15
C VAL A 400 -4.31 -20.90 44.64
N SER A 401 -4.52 -20.48 45.88
CA SER A 401 -5.83 -20.38 46.52
C SER A 401 -6.13 -18.93 46.90
N ASN A 402 -7.41 -18.56 46.80
CA ASN A 402 -7.96 -17.29 47.25
C ASN A 402 -8.97 -17.47 48.41
N ASP A 403 -9.07 -18.67 48.97
CA ASP A 403 -10.04 -19.05 50.02
C ASP A 403 -9.39 -19.79 51.19
N GLY A 404 -8.09 -19.58 51.41
CA GLY A 404 -7.34 -20.14 52.54
C GLY A 404 -7.04 -21.64 52.40
N GLY A 405 -6.94 -22.12 51.16
CA GLY A 405 -6.57 -23.50 50.84
C GLY A 405 -7.75 -24.47 50.72
N ASN A 406 -8.99 -23.97 50.66
CA ASN A 406 -10.16 -24.82 50.44
C ASN A 406 -10.28 -25.25 48.97
N THR A 407 -9.98 -24.35 48.03
CA THR A 407 -9.94 -24.64 46.59
C THR A 407 -8.71 -24.06 45.92
N PHE A 408 -8.28 -24.73 44.84
CA PHE A 408 -7.15 -24.33 44.00
C PHE A 408 -7.60 -24.27 42.53
N PRO A 409 -8.30 -23.20 42.10
CA PRO A 409 -8.83 -23.09 40.74
C PRO A 409 -7.71 -23.02 39.68
N ASN A 410 -6.50 -22.63 40.09
CA ASN A 410 -5.31 -22.68 39.25
C ASN A 410 -4.26 -23.55 39.93
N ALA A 411 -3.97 -24.72 39.36
CA ALA A 411 -3.08 -25.72 39.94
C ALA A 411 -2.31 -26.52 38.89
N ILE A 412 -1.13 -26.99 39.28
CA ILE A 412 -0.28 -27.91 38.53
C ILE A 412 -0.13 -29.17 39.38
N THR A 413 -0.64 -30.29 38.90
CA THR A 413 -0.60 -31.59 39.59
C THR A 413 0.04 -32.65 38.69
N GLY A 414 0.18 -33.88 39.21
CA GLY A 414 0.61 -35.02 38.40
C GLY A 414 -0.33 -35.38 37.25
N ASP A 415 -1.58 -34.90 37.30
CA ASP A 415 -2.60 -35.15 36.28
C ASP A 415 -2.68 -34.05 35.22
N GLY A 416 -2.03 -32.90 35.45
CA GLY A 416 -1.95 -31.80 34.48
C GLY A 416 -2.02 -30.40 35.08
N ILE A 417 -2.34 -29.42 34.22
CA ILE A 417 -2.53 -28.01 34.59
C ILE A 417 -4.03 -27.71 34.54
N VAL A 418 -4.58 -27.25 35.65
CA VAL A 418 -5.93 -26.67 35.75
C VAL A 418 -5.76 -25.16 35.80
N ALA A 419 -6.35 -24.44 34.85
CA ALA A 419 -6.35 -22.98 34.81
C ALA A 419 -7.52 -22.45 34.00
N ASP A 420 -8.13 -21.36 34.45
CA ASP A 420 -9.19 -20.66 33.69
C ASP A 420 -8.60 -19.87 32.50
N TYR A 421 -7.35 -19.41 32.65
CA TYR A 421 -6.67 -18.59 31.65
C TYR A 421 -5.16 -18.85 31.67
N ILE A 422 -4.57 -19.10 30.48
CA ILE A 422 -3.14 -19.34 30.31
C ILE A 422 -2.56 -18.28 29.38
N THR A 423 -1.75 -17.37 29.93
CA THR A 423 -0.96 -16.43 29.14
C THR A 423 0.40 -17.05 28.81
N ALA A 424 0.66 -17.31 27.53
CA ALA A 424 1.91 -17.91 27.08
C ALA A 424 2.40 -17.25 25.79
N GLY A 425 3.72 -17.10 25.64
CA GLY A 425 4.30 -16.49 24.44
C GLY A 425 4.11 -17.35 23.18
N THR A 426 4.38 -18.65 23.27
CA THR A 426 4.09 -19.61 22.20
C THR A 426 3.78 -20.95 22.85
N LEU A 427 2.62 -21.51 22.53
CA LEU A 427 2.26 -22.88 22.91
C LEU A 427 2.56 -23.78 21.71
N SER A 428 3.48 -24.73 21.87
CA SER A 428 3.92 -25.64 20.81
C SER A 428 3.53 -27.07 21.16
N GLY A 429 3.03 -27.81 20.16
CA GLY A 429 2.54 -29.17 20.35
C GLY A 429 1.23 -29.25 21.14
N ILE A 430 0.42 -28.18 21.11
CA ILE A 430 -0.89 -28.14 21.74
C ILE A 430 -1.99 -28.54 20.75
N THR A 431 -2.96 -29.29 21.27
CA THR A 431 -4.25 -29.48 20.62
C THR A 431 -5.26 -28.58 21.33
N ILE A 432 -5.91 -27.68 20.58
CA ILE A 432 -6.97 -26.83 21.14
C ILE A 432 -8.30 -27.47 20.80
N ILE A 433 -9.13 -27.72 21.82
CA ILE A 433 -10.47 -28.28 21.70
C ILE A 433 -11.44 -27.34 22.41
N SER A 434 -12.37 -26.76 21.66
CA SER A 434 -13.57 -26.15 22.22
C SER A 434 -14.71 -27.13 21.97
N ASP A 435 -15.30 -27.73 23.01
CA ASP A 435 -16.37 -28.74 22.89
C ASP A 435 -17.58 -28.29 23.72
N SER A 436 -18.76 -28.24 23.10
CA SER A 436 -20.01 -27.89 23.77
C SER A 436 -20.58 -29.02 24.63
N GLY A 437 -19.99 -30.22 24.55
CA GLY A 437 -20.50 -31.45 25.15
C GLY A 437 -21.59 -32.14 24.32
N ASN A 438 -22.04 -31.51 23.23
CA ASN A 438 -23.09 -32.01 22.33
C ASN A 438 -22.56 -32.45 20.96
N GLY A 439 -21.23 -32.38 20.73
CA GLY A 439 -20.60 -32.78 19.46
C GLY A 439 -20.09 -31.62 18.61
N ASP A 440 -20.46 -30.37 18.94
CA ASP A 440 -19.91 -29.19 18.30
C ASP A 440 -18.50 -28.91 18.83
N ARG A 441 -17.52 -28.89 17.93
CA ARG A 441 -16.16 -28.58 18.33
C ARG A 441 -15.30 -27.93 17.28
N VAL A 442 -14.36 -27.11 17.75
CA VAL A 442 -13.23 -26.62 16.95
C VAL A 442 -11.97 -27.33 17.42
N LEU A 443 -11.26 -27.96 16.50
CA LEU A 443 -10.02 -28.70 16.76
C LEU A 443 -8.88 -28.11 15.93
N ILE A 444 -7.82 -27.65 16.62
CA ILE A 444 -6.60 -27.15 15.99
C ILE A 444 -5.46 -28.10 16.37
N GLU A 445 -4.94 -28.85 15.39
CA GLU A 445 -3.87 -29.83 15.59
C GLU A 445 -3.09 -30.07 14.28
N ASP A 446 -1.81 -30.44 14.40
CA ASP A 446 -0.99 -30.92 13.26
C ASP A 446 -1.03 -30.03 11.99
N GLY A 447 -1.13 -28.71 12.17
CA GLY A 447 -1.20 -27.74 11.07
C GLY A 447 -2.55 -27.72 10.35
N ARG A 448 -3.62 -28.18 11.01
CA ARG A 448 -4.99 -28.24 10.51
C ARG A 448 -5.95 -27.53 11.45
N VAL A 449 -7.05 -27.05 10.88
CA VAL A 449 -8.22 -26.57 11.63
C VAL A 449 -9.42 -27.38 11.18
N HIS A 450 -10.10 -28.01 12.13
CA HIS A 450 -11.33 -28.76 11.91
C HIS A 450 -12.49 -28.08 12.65
N THR A 451 -13.64 -27.98 12.01
CA THR A 451 -14.90 -27.66 12.69
C THR A 451 -15.85 -28.85 12.59
N TYR A 452 -16.53 -29.14 13.69
CA TYR A 452 -17.55 -30.16 13.77
C TYR A 452 -18.86 -29.53 14.27
N GLU A 453 -19.97 -29.96 13.69
CA GLU A 453 -21.34 -29.61 14.09
C GLU A 453 -22.11 -30.92 14.28
N ASP A 454 -22.70 -31.14 15.46
CA ASP A 454 -23.34 -32.41 15.85
C ASP A 454 -22.44 -33.67 15.59
N GLY A 455 -21.12 -33.50 15.66
CA GLY A 455 -20.13 -34.55 15.39
C GLY A 455 -19.80 -34.80 13.92
N VAL A 456 -20.41 -34.07 12.98
CA VAL A 456 -20.13 -34.11 11.54
C VAL A 456 -19.08 -33.06 11.19
N LEU A 457 -18.07 -33.41 10.38
CA LEU A 457 -17.06 -32.46 9.92
C LEU A 457 -17.71 -31.42 9.00
N GLY A 458 -17.54 -30.13 9.29
CA GLY A 458 -18.05 -29.03 8.46
C GLY A 458 -16.95 -28.33 7.67
N VAL A 459 -15.83 -27.96 8.30
CA VAL A 459 -14.70 -27.28 7.62
C VAL A 459 -13.38 -27.94 7.99
N LEU A 460 -12.54 -28.18 6.98
CA LEU A 460 -11.14 -28.59 7.14
C LEU A 460 -10.23 -27.59 6.43
N ILE A 461 -9.39 -26.90 7.19
CA ILE A 461 -8.32 -26.07 6.62
C ILE A 461 -7.02 -26.86 6.72
N SER A 462 -6.44 -27.23 5.59
CA SER A 462 -5.16 -27.92 5.53
C SER A 462 -4.48 -27.77 4.16
N ASN A 463 -3.16 -27.86 4.13
CA ASN A 463 -2.37 -27.97 2.89
C ASN A 463 -2.77 -26.96 1.79
N HIS A 464 -2.84 -25.67 2.15
CA HIS A 464 -3.19 -24.54 1.26
C HIS A 464 -4.63 -24.51 0.74
N GLN A 465 -5.54 -25.27 1.36
CA GLN A 465 -6.95 -25.32 0.99
C GLN A 465 -7.86 -25.29 2.22
N ALA A 466 -9.03 -24.69 2.08
CA ALA A 466 -10.17 -24.83 2.97
C ALA A 466 -11.21 -25.70 2.25
N HIS A 467 -11.54 -26.84 2.84
CA HIS A 467 -12.54 -27.79 2.34
C HIS A 467 -13.81 -27.62 3.17
N PHE A 468 -14.94 -27.53 2.49
CA PHE A 468 -16.27 -27.41 3.08
C PHE A 468 -16.99 -28.74 2.88
N TYR A 469 -17.60 -29.21 3.96
CA TYR A 469 -18.37 -30.42 4.02
C TYR A 469 -19.81 -30.08 4.40
N ASP A 470 -20.75 -30.86 3.91
CA ASP A 470 -22.15 -30.76 4.29
C ASP A 470 -22.31 -31.13 5.77
N SER A 471 -22.74 -30.18 6.60
CA SER A 471 -22.99 -30.38 8.04
C SER A 471 -24.25 -31.19 8.31
N GLY A 472 -25.12 -31.36 7.32
CA GLY A 472 -26.36 -32.13 7.43
C GLY A 472 -27.58 -31.35 7.90
N THR A 473 -27.46 -30.02 8.05
CA THR A 473 -28.48 -29.16 8.67
C THR A 473 -29.42 -28.48 7.67
N ASP A 474 -29.10 -28.49 6.37
CA ASP A 474 -29.81 -27.72 5.35
C ASP A 474 -30.60 -28.60 4.33
N ASP A 475 -31.84 -28.16 4.07
CA ASP A 475 -32.88 -28.72 3.17
C ASP A 475 -32.52 -28.51 1.67
N PRO A 476 -32.86 -29.40 0.71
CA PRO A 476 -33.83 -30.50 0.80
C PRO A 476 -33.27 -31.92 0.88
N ASN A 477 -31.97 -32.15 0.69
CA ASN A 477 -31.38 -33.49 0.79
C ASN A 477 -29.94 -33.42 1.32
N PRO A 478 -29.76 -33.19 2.63
CA PRO A 478 -28.44 -33.19 3.23
C PRO A 478 -27.73 -34.54 3.03
N ASN A 479 -26.44 -34.50 2.72
CA ASN A 479 -25.54 -35.65 2.67
C ASN A 479 -24.36 -35.43 3.65
N PRO A 480 -24.59 -35.64 4.96
CA PRO A 480 -23.66 -35.22 6.01
C PRO A 480 -22.26 -35.81 5.83
N GLY A 481 -21.24 -34.96 5.93
CA GLY A 481 -19.83 -35.32 5.79
C GLY A 481 -19.33 -35.49 4.36
N SER A 482 -20.15 -35.17 3.35
CA SER A 482 -19.71 -35.12 1.95
C SER A 482 -19.00 -33.80 1.64
N LEU A 483 -17.94 -33.86 0.82
CA LEU A 483 -17.18 -32.67 0.39
C LEU A 483 -17.99 -31.90 -0.66
N ILE A 484 -18.43 -30.68 -0.33
CA ILE A 484 -19.26 -29.84 -1.21
C ILE A 484 -18.42 -28.86 -2.03
N GLY A 485 -17.26 -28.42 -1.51
CA GLY A 485 -16.43 -27.46 -2.20
C GLY A 485 -15.16 -27.09 -1.43
N GLY A 486 -14.41 -26.15 -1.99
CA GLY A 486 -13.21 -25.62 -1.35
C GLY A 486 -12.66 -24.33 -1.95
N LEU A 487 -11.85 -23.64 -1.15
CA LEU A 487 -11.09 -22.45 -1.53
C LEU A 487 -9.60 -22.77 -1.37
N GLY A 488 -8.78 -22.40 -2.33
CA GLY A 488 -7.34 -22.57 -2.14
C GLY A 488 -6.53 -22.30 -3.39
N VAL A 489 -5.30 -22.84 -3.40
CA VAL A 489 -4.44 -22.77 -4.57
C VAL A 489 -4.45 -24.09 -5.34
N SER A 490 -4.35 -23.99 -6.66
CA SER A 490 -4.21 -25.11 -7.58
C SER A 490 -3.06 -24.87 -8.56
N TRP A 491 -2.59 -25.96 -9.15
CA TRP A 491 -1.45 -26.00 -10.05
C TRP A 491 -1.94 -26.51 -11.39
N LYS A 492 -1.46 -25.92 -12.49
CA LYS A 492 -1.74 -26.52 -13.81
C LYS A 492 -0.98 -27.83 -13.91
N GLN A 493 -1.70 -28.92 -14.21
CA GLN A 493 -1.11 -30.28 -14.31
C GLN A 493 0.11 -30.34 -15.24
N ASN A 494 0.13 -29.51 -16.29
CA ASN A 494 1.20 -29.46 -17.28
C ASN A 494 2.20 -28.31 -17.08
N ASN A 495 1.99 -27.44 -16.07
CA ASN A 495 2.91 -26.36 -15.71
C ASN A 495 2.82 -26.08 -14.20
N PRO A 496 3.54 -26.86 -13.36
CA PRO A 496 3.51 -26.69 -11.90
C PRO A 496 4.05 -25.33 -11.41
N GLY A 497 4.72 -24.56 -12.29
CA GLY A 497 5.15 -23.19 -11.99
C GLY A 497 4.01 -22.18 -11.97
N ASP A 498 2.88 -22.48 -12.62
CA ASP A 498 1.69 -21.63 -12.62
C ASP A 498 0.83 -21.94 -11.38
N ARG A 499 0.80 -20.98 -10.44
CA ARG A 499 -0.04 -21.04 -9.24
C ARG A 499 -1.33 -20.27 -9.49
N LEU A 500 -2.47 -20.92 -9.31
CA LEU A 500 -3.79 -20.32 -9.47
C LEU A 500 -4.49 -20.26 -8.11
N PHE A 501 -5.25 -19.20 -7.87
CA PHE A 501 -6.26 -19.20 -6.82
C PHE A 501 -7.55 -19.83 -7.40
N THR A 502 -8.11 -20.80 -6.69
CA THR A 502 -9.24 -21.60 -7.15
C THR A 502 -10.35 -21.63 -6.11
N VAL A 503 -11.56 -21.38 -6.60
CA VAL A 503 -12.80 -21.79 -5.95
C VAL A 503 -13.23 -23.08 -6.63
N THR A 504 -13.49 -24.13 -5.87
CA THR A 504 -13.93 -25.43 -6.39
C THR A 504 -15.25 -25.78 -5.75
N SER A 505 -16.23 -26.13 -6.57
CA SER A 505 -17.48 -26.75 -6.14
C SER A 505 -17.51 -28.16 -6.71
N PHE A 506 -17.91 -29.14 -5.89
CA PHE A 506 -17.99 -30.55 -6.28
C PHE A 506 -19.42 -31.06 -6.42
N SER A 507 -20.41 -30.24 -6.05
CA SER A 507 -21.83 -30.57 -6.18
C SER A 507 -22.43 -29.87 -7.41
N ASP A 508 -23.19 -28.80 -7.18
CA ASP A 508 -24.28 -28.38 -8.06
C ASP A 508 -23.97 -27.06 -8.78
N GLY A 509 -23.19 -26.18 -8.16
CA GLY A 509 -22.91 -24.88 -8.74
C GLY A 509 -22.00 -23.98 -7.90
N PHE A 510 -21.79 -22.76 -8.37
CA PHE A 510 -21.12 -21.66 -7.68
C PHE A 510 -21.92 -20.38 -7.86
N THR A 511 -22.27 -19.71 -6.77
CA THR A 511 -22.95 -18.40 -6.81
C THR A 511 -22.16 -17.30 -6.11
N ILE A 512 -22.37 -16.06 -6.53
CA ILE A 512 -22.03 -14.84 -5.78
C ILE A 512 -23.34 -14.08 -5.60
N ASP A 513 -23.76 -13.89 -4.36
CA ASP A 513 -25.09 -13.35 -4.06
C ASP A 513 -25.01 -11.92 -3.52
N ALA A 514 -26.04 -11.11 -3.80
CA ALA A 514 -26.30 -9.86 -3.12
C ALA A 514 -27.36 -10.11 -2.04
N GLY A 515 -27.00 -9.87 -0.79
CA GLY A 515 -27.86 -10.11 0.37
C GLY A 515 -28.30 -8.83 1.07
N ASP A 516 -29.53 -8.83 1.58
CA ASP A 516 -30.02 -7.85 2.54
C ASP A 516 -29.67 -8.33 3.97
N PRO A 517 -28.82 -7.59 4.72
CA PRO A 517 -28.37 -8.02 6.04
C PRO A 517 -29.49 -8.08 7.09
N ASP A 518 -30.60 -7.35 6.90
CA ASP A 518 -31.71 -7.32 7.86
C ASP A 518 -32.68 -8.48 7.65
N THR A 519 -32.93 -8.87 6.39
CA THR A 519 -33.88 -9.93 6.05
C THR A 519 -33.23 -11.31 5.87
N ARG A 520 -31.90 -11.36 5.74
CA ARG A 520 -31.12 -12.57 5.41
C ARG A 520 -31.56 -13.25 4.11
N VAL A 521 -32.22 -12.51 3.23
CA VAL A 521 -32.57 -12.95 1.89
C VAL A 521 -31.43 -12.52 0.96
N ALA A 522 -30.91 -13.47 0.19
CA ALA A 522 -29.90 -13.23 -0.82
C ALA A 522 -30.41 -13.65 -2.19
N SER A 523 -29.99 -12.93 -3.23
CA SER A 523 -30.28 -13.26 -4.63
C SER A 523 -28.97 -13.35 -5.40
N PRO A 524 -28.80 -14.35 -6.28
CA PRO A 524 -27.55 -14.53 -7.02
C PRO A 524 -27.33 -13.39 -8.02
N VAL A 525 -26.14 -12.77 -7.97
CA VAL A 525 -25.63 -11.80 -8.96
C VAL A 525 -24.77 -12.51 -10.01
N LEU A 526 -24.16 -13.63 -9.63
CA LEU A 526 -23.49 -14.56 -10.52
C LEU A 526 -23.87 -15.97 -10.11
N GLU A 527 -24.28 -16.81 -11.06
CA GLU A 527 -24.57 -18.24 -10.82
C GLU A 527 -23.97 -19.08 -11.95
N LEU A 528 -23.23 -20.12 -11.56
CA LEU A 528 -22.66 -21.14 -12.43
C LEU A 528 -23.22 -22.50 -12.02
N ASP A 529 -24.08 -23.08 -12.85
CA ASP A 529 -24.64 -24.44 -12.64
C ASP A 529 -23.72 -25.48 -13.32
N PHE A 530 -23.27 -26.46 -12.54
CA PHE A 530 -22.37 -27.54 -13.00
C PHE A 530 -23.11 -28.85 -13.35
N ASN A 531 -24.40 -28.95 -13.03
CA ASN A 531 -25.23 -30.11 -13.36
C ASN A 531 -25.78 -30.07 -14.79
N ALA A 532 -25.79 -28.90 -15.43
CA ALA A 532 -26.13 -28.78 -16.84
C ALA A 532 -24.96 -29.22 -17.74
N ASN A 533 -25.20 -30.11 -18.72
CA ASN A 533 -24.26 -30.53 -19.79
C ASN A 533 -23.77 -29.38 -20.71
N VAL A 534 -23.91 -28.12 -20.28
CA VAL A 534 -23.51 -26.90 -20.95
C VAL A 534 -23.06 -25.95 -19.85
N SER A 535 -21.77 -25.59 -19.80
CA SER A 535 -21.33 -24.49 -18.94
C SER A 535 -22.05 -23.21 -19.37
N ARG A 536 -23.07 -22.80 -18.62
CA ARG A 536 -23.82 -21.57 -18.86
C ARG A 536 -23.17 -20.46 -18.03
N PHE A 537 -22.69 -19.41 -18.71
CA PHE A 537 -22.24 -18.18 -18.06
C PHE A 537 -23.43 -17.23 -18.00
N PHE A 538 -24.06 -17.11 -16.84
CA PHE A 538 -25.03 -16.05 -16.56
C PHE A 538 -24.28 -14.84 -16.01
N LEU A 539 -24.47 -13.67 -16.61
CA LEU A 539 -24.14 -12.39 -15.99
C LEU A 539 -25.46 -11.64 -15.85
N ASP A 540 -26.20 -11.91 -14.78
CA ASP A 540 -27.41 -11.14 -14.45
C ASP A 540 -26.97 -9.84 -13.76
N ILE A 541 -26.87 -8.77 -14.55
CA ILE A 541 -26.79 -7.43 -13.98
C ILE A 541 -28.24 -7.03 -13.68
N ASP A 542 -28.68 -7.30 -12.45
CA ASP A 542 -29.94 -6.77 -11.93
C ASP A 542 -29.85 -5.24 -11.86
N MET A 543 -30.64 -4.63 -12.71
CA MET A 543 -30.71 -3.18 -12.94
C MET A 543 -31.80 -2.50 -12.10
N GLU A 544 -32.62 -3.26 -11.36
CA GLU A 544 -33.70 -2.71 -10.54
C GLU A 544 -33.23 -2.29 -9.14
N GLN A 545 -32.15 -2.88 -8.61
CA GLN A 545 -31.62 -2.52 -7.28
C GLN A 545 -30.72 -1.27 -7.27
N TRP A 546 -30.29 -0.77 -8.42
CA TRP A 546 -29.63 0.54 -8.54
C TRP A 546 -30.65 1.57 -9.02
N ASN A 547 -31.26 2.23 -8.04
CA ASN A 547 -32.18 3.34 -8.23
C ASN A 547 -31.46 4.55 -8.86
N ILE A 548 -31.23 4.52 -10.17
CA ILE A 548 -30.84 5.70 -10.98
C ILE A 548 -32.11 6.51 -11.25
N THR A 549 -32.68 7.08 -10.18
CA THR A 549 -33.74 8.09 -10.24
C THR A 549 -33.12 9.49 -10.31
N ASN A 550 -32.35 9.77 -11.37
CA ASN A 550 -32.11 11.11 -11.94
C ASN A 550 -30.93 11.09 -12.92
N VAL A 551 -31.13 10.50 -14.09
CA VAL A 551 -30.28 10.84 -15.23
C VAL A 551 -31.20 11.32 -16.36
N ASN A 552 -31.56 12.60 -16.28
CA ASN A 552 -32.23 13.34 -17.34
C ASN A 552 -31.29 13.64 -18.53
N SER A 553 -30.44 12.69 -18.93
CA SER A 553 -29.56 12.81 -20.09
C SER A 553 -29.02 11.43 -20.52
N ILE A 554 -29.86 10.69 -21.26
CA ILE A 554 -29.59 9.81 -22.45
C ILE A 554 -28.10 9.52 -22.73
N ASP A 555 -27.59 8.31 -22.95
CA ASP A 555 -28.07 6.92 -22.91
C ASP A 555 -26.77 6.07 -22.92
N ILE A 556 -26.57 5.15 -21.97
CA ILE A 556 -25.50 4.13 -22.05
C ILE A 556 -26.19 2.79 -22.33
N LYS A 557 -26.04 2.25 -23.55
CA LYS A 557 -26.70 0.99 -23.97
C LYS A 557 -25.69 -0.12 -24.30
N ARG A 558 -25.51 -0.98 -23.29
CA ARG A 558 -25.33 -2.45 -23.22
C ARG A 558 -25.05 -3.26 -24.50
N MET A 559 -24.17 -4.28 -24.36
CA MET A 559 -24.06 -5.45 -25.25
C MET A 559 -25.12 -6.51 -24.86
N ARG A 560 -25.99 -6.92 -25.79
CA ARG A 560 -26.94 -8.05 -25.65
C ARG A 560 -26.51 -9.21 -26.56
N PHE A 561 -26.48 -10.45 -26.03
CA PHE A 561 -26.49 -11.68 -26.85
C PHE A 561 -27.82 -12.40 -26.63
N ASP A 562 -28.71 -12.35 -27.63
CA ASP A 562 -29.98 -13.07 -27.60
C ASP A 562 -29.76 -14.52 -28.07
N ILE A 563 -29.96 -15.48 -27.17
CA ILE A 563 -29.58 -16.90 -27.29
C ILE A 563 -30.66 -17.77 -27.96
N GLU A 564 -31.82 -17.25 -28.35
CA GLU A 564 -32.79 -18.03 -29.16
C GLU A 564 -32.38 -18.15 -30.64
N ARG A 565 -31.51 -17.26 -31.14
CA ARG A 565 -31.22 -17.12 -32.58
C ARG A 565 -29.73 -16.90 -32.85
N ALA A 566 -28.90 -17.84 -32.42
CA ALA A 566 -27.44 -17.73 -32.39
C ALA A 566 -26.75 -17.33 -33.71
N TRP A 567 -25.70 -16.53 -33.57
CA TRP A 567 -24.63 -16.31 -34.55
C TRP A 567 -23.39 -17.06 -34.10
N GLU A 568 -22.64 -17.65 -35.03
CA GLU A 568 -21.37 -18.31 -34.75
C GLU A 568 -20.22 -17.42 -35.23
N PHE A 569 -19.31 -17.05 -34.32
CA PHE A 569 -18.01 -16.51 -34.71
C PHE A 569 -17.12 -17.66 -35.13
N VAL A 570 -16.83 -17.75 -36.42
CA VAL A 570 -16.09 -18.88 -37.00
C VAL A 570 -14.77 -18.41 -37.58
N GLN A 571 -13.71 -19.13 -37.29
CA GLN A 571 -12.46 -19.00 -38.01
C GLN A 571 -12.58 -19.79 -39.32
N TYR A 572 -12.57 -19.09 -40.47
CA TYR A 572 -12.80 -19.76 -41.75
C TYR A 572 -11.59 -20.55 -42.28
N ASN A 573 -10.37 -20.32 -41.77
CA ASN A 573 -9.16 -21.07 -42.18
C ASN A 573 -8.08 -21.08 -41.08
N SER A 574 -7.28 -22.15 -41.03
CA SER A 574 -6.05 -22.26 -40.24
C SER A 574 -4.82 -22.05 -41.16
N GLY A 575 -4.41 -20.80 -41.34
CA GLY A 575 -3.26 -20.41 -42.16
C GLY A 575 -2.94 -18.92 -41.99
N SER A 576 -1.97 -18.36 -42.73
CA SER A 576 -1.55 -16.95 -42.58
C SER A 576 -2.64 -15.92 -42.89
N ASP A 577 -3.71 -16.31 -43.59
CA ASP A 577 -4.87 -15.48 -43.89
C ASP A 577 -6.07 -15.87 -43.01
N THR A 578 -5.90 -15.78 -41.70
CA THR A 578 -6.98 -16.03 -40.74
C THR A 578 -8.06 -14.96 -40.89
N LYS A 579 -9.26 -15.36 -41.30
CA LYS A 579 -10.42 -14.46 -41.38
C LYS A 579 -11.39 -14.76 -40.25
N LEU A 580 -11.74 -13.73 -39.47
CA LEU A 580 -12.83 -13.80 -38.51
C LEU A 580 -14.15 -13.70 -39.25
N GLY A 581 -14.97 -14.74 -39.10
CA GLY A 581 -16.25 -14.88 -39.75
C GLY A 581 -17.43 -14.67 -38.81
N LEU A 582 -18.50 -14.07 -39.32
CA LEU A 582 -19.83 -14.10 -38.72
C LEU A 582 -20.72 -15.03 -39.55
N LYS A 583 -21.03 -16.21 -39.03
CA LYS A 583 -21.88 -17.20 -39.71
C LYS A 583 -23.25 -17.26 -39.07
N SER A 584 -24.28 -17.09 -39.90
CA SER A 584 -25.66 -17.32 -39.47
C SER A 584 -25.91 -18.82 -39.28
N MET A 585 -26.41 -19.21 -38.11
CA MET A 585 -26.73 -20.62 -37.80
C MET A 585 -28.15 -21.04 -38.21
N VAL A 586 -28.96 -20.10 -38.73
CA VAL A 586 -30.29 -20.33 -39.32
C VAL A 586 -30.45 -19.49 -40.60
N GLY A 587 -31.34 -19.85 -41.53
CA GLY A 587 -31.49 -19.16 -42.82
C GLY A 587 -31.95 -17.71 -42.69
N SER A 588 -31.37 -16.81 -43.51
CA SER A 588 -31.68 -15.37 -43.66
C SER A 588 -31.59 -14.54 -42.36
N LYS A 589 -30.37 -14.11 -42.01
CA LYS A 589 -30.16 -13.10 -40.96
C LYS A 589 -29.54 -11.82 -41.52
N THR A 590 -29.79 -10.72 -40.81
CA THR A 590 -29.24 -9.40 -41.08
C THR A 590 -28.30 -8.99 -39.94
N PHE A 591 -27.08 -8.60 -40.28
CA PHE A 591 -26.17 -7.90 -39.38
C PHE A 591 -26.33 -6.40 -39.59
N THR A 592 -26.55 -5.65 -38.51
CA THR A 592 -26.81 -4.21 -38.57
C THR A 592 -25.91 -3.46 -37.58
N ILE A 593 -25.25 -2.41 -38.06
CA ILE A 593 -24.63 -1.38 -37.22
C ILE A 593 -25.62 -0.23 -37.16
N SER A 594 -26.03 0.18 -35.96
CA SER A 594 -26.98 1.27 -35.75
C SER A 594 -26.37 2.40 -34.92
N ASP A 595 -26.95 3.59 -35.02
CA ASP A 595 -26.65 4.68 -34.10
C ASP A 595 -27.33 4.51 -32.73
N VAL A 596 -27.15 5.50 -31.85
CA VAL A 596 -27.70 5.53 -30.49
C VAL A 596 -29.24 5.51 -30.42
N ASP A 597 -29.91 5.90 -31.51
CA ASP A 597 -31.37 5.95 -31.65
C ASP A 597 -31.94 4.71 -32.37
N ASP A 598 -31.10 3.67 -32.51
CA ASP A 598 -31.39 2.40 -33.20
C ASP A 598 -31.61 2.54 -34.72
N TYR A 599 -31.09 3.61 -35.35
CA TYR A 599 -31.11 3.76 -36.80
C TYR A 599 -29.97 2.99 -37.46
N SER A 600 -30.29 2.05 -38.36
CA SER A 600 -29.30 1.35 -39.17
C SER A 600 -28.42 2.31 -39.97
N ILE A 601 -27.11 2.23 -39.76
CA ILE A 601 -26.05 2.91 -40.54
C ILE A 601 -25.53 1.96 -41.63
N PHE A 602 -25.31 0.69 -41.28
CA PHE A 602 -24.82 -0.34 -42.19
C PHE A 602 -25.56 -1.65 -41.97
N GLU A 603 -26.05 -2.25 -43.04
CA GLU A 603 -26.83 -3.48 -43.01
C GLU A 603 -26.26 -4.52 -43.98
N VAL A 604 -25.98 -5.72 -43.50
CA VAL A 604 -25.58 -6.87 -44.32
C VAL A 604 -26.57 -7.99 -44.13
N ASN A 605 -27.33 -8.29 -45.18
CA ASN A 605 -28.15 -9.48 -45.27
C ASN A 605 -27.36 -10.58 -45.99
N VAL A 606 -27.15 -11.71 -45.30
CA VAL A 606 -26.36 -12.82 -45.83
C VAL A 606 -27.14 -13.66 -46.86
N GLY A 607 -28.46 -13.46 -46.94
CA GLY A 607 -29.35 -14.27 -47.78
C GLY A 607 -29.39 -15.74 -47.34
N SER A 608 -30.01 -16.59 -48.16
CA SER A 608 -30.02 -18.04 -47.96
C SER A 608 -29.24 -18.71 -49.10
N GLY A 609 -28.26 -19.55 -48.75
CA GLY A 609 -27.46 -20.30 -49.74
C GLY A 609 -26.57 -19.45 -50.66
N GLY A 610 -26.19 -18.24 -50.25
CA GLY A 610 -25.43 -17.30 -51.08
C GLY A 610 -26.27 -16.53 -52.11
N SER A 611 -27.59 -16.72 -52.09
CA SER A 611 -28.55 -16.04 -52.96
C SER A 611 -29.34 -14.97 -52.19
N ASN A 612 -29.66 -13.85 -52.85
CA ASN A 612 -30.46 -12.73 -52.32
C ASN A 612 -29.83 -11.98 -51.13
N GLY A 613 -28.51 -12.05 -50.96
CA GLY A 613 -27.79 -11.21 -50.01
C GLY A 613 -27.77 -9.74 -50.44
N SER A 614 -27.65 -8.83 -49.49
CA SER A 614 -27.50 -7.39 -49.78
C SER A 614 -26.60 -6.71 -48.76
N ALA A 615 -25.90 -5.67 -49.18
CA ALA A 615 -25.19 -4.75 -48.31
C ALA A 615 -25.75 -3.34 -48.54
N ARG A 616 -26.23 -2.69 -47.49
CA ARG A 616 -26.83 -1.35 -47.55
C ARG A 616 -26.06 -0.42 -46.61
N VAL A 617 -25.71 0.75 -47.13
CA VAL A 617 -25.15 1.86 -46.34
C VAL A 617 -26.17 2.98 -46.33
N TYR A 618 -26.56 3.42 -45.15
CA TYR A 618 -27.49 4.52 -44.94
C TYR A 618 -26.69 5.79 -44.68
N GLY A 619 -26.38 6.53 -45.75
CA GLY A 619 -25.59 7.77 -45.68
C GLY A 619 -24.59 7.87 -46.82
N ASP A 620 -23.53 8.65 -46.59
CA ASP A 620 -22.42 8.77 -47.52
C ASP A 620 -21.55 7.50 -47.49
N PHE A 621 -21.12 7.02 -48.65
CA PHE A 621 -20.30 5.81 -48.78
C PHE A 621 -19.07 6.10 -49.64
N GLU A 622 -17.89 6.05 -49.02
CA GLU A 622 -16.61 6.21 -49.70
C GLU A 622 -15.96 4.84 -49.93
N VAL A 623 -15.56 4.56 -51.18
CA VAL A 623 -14.92 3.30 -51.58
C VAL A 623 -13.59 3.60 -52.25
N THR A 624 -12.52 3.01 -51.74
CA THR A 624 -11.22 2.99 -52.40
C THR A 624 -11.07 1.71 -53.23
N GLY A 625 -10.84 1.83 -54.54
CA GLY A 625 -10.71 0.69 -55.46
C GLY A 625 -11.59 0.82 -56.71
N ALA A 626 -11.80 -0.28 -57.43
CA ALA A 626 -12.68 -0.31 -58.59
C ALA A 626 -14.16 -0.49 -58.16
N LYS A 627 -15.08 0.31 -58.72
CA LYS A 627 -16.53 0.17 -58.55
C LYS A 627 -17.13 -0.49 -59.78
N ASN A 628 -17.15 -1.82 -59.79
CA ASN A 628 -17.59 -2.62 -60.93
C ASN A 628 -18.77 -3.53 -60.58
N ALA A 629 -19.73 -3.63 -61.48
CA ALA A 629 -20.71 -4.71 -61.52
C ALA A 629 -20.06 -5.96 -62.15
N VAL A 630 -20.35 -7.14 -61.62
CA VAL A 630 -20.04 -8.41 -62.28
C VAL A 630 -21.25 -8.78 -63.14
N VAL A 631 -21.03 -8.98 -64.44
CA VAL A 631 -22.07 -9.32 -65.41
C VAL A 631 -21.69 -10.64 -66.09
N PRO A 632 -22.49 -11.70 -65.93
CA PRO A 632 -22.27 -12.93 -66.67
C PRO A 632 -22.60 -12.71 -68.14
N THR A 633 -21.74 -13.21 -69.02
CA THR A 633 -21.96 -13.24 -70.47
C THR A 633 -22.00 -14.69 -70.93
N ASP A 634 -22.77 -14.98 -71.98
CA ASP A 634 -23.02 -16.34 -72.45
C ASP A 634 -21.75 -16.93 -73.09
N SER A 635 -20.97 -16.09 -73.80
CA SER A 635 -19.79 -16.53 -74.57
C SER A 635 -18.46 -16.15 -73.93
N TYR A 636 -18.43 -15.16 -73.03
CA TYR A 636 -17.20 -14.56 -72.53
C TYR A 636 -16.97 -14.72 -71.02
N GLY A 637 -17.89 -15.37 -70.30
CA GLY A 637 -17.83 -15.53 -68.83
C GLY A 637 -18.13 -14.22 -68.10
N ASP A 638 -17.70 -14.10 -66.84
CA ASP A 638 -17.98 -12.91 -66.04
C ASP A 638 -17.16 -11.70 -66.51
N ARG A 639 -17.84 -10.56 -66.63
CA ARG A 639 -17.25 -9.28 -67.05
C ARG A 639 -17.46 -8.21 -65.99
N LEU A 640 -16.40 -7.44 -65.73
CA LEU A 640 -16.46 -6.29 -64.86
C LEU A 640 -16.91 -5.07 -65.66
N MET A 641 -18.08 -4.55 -65.32
CA MET A 641 -18.71 -3.43 -66.01
C MET A 641 -18.85 -2.23 -65.07
N TYR A 642 -18.57 -1.03 -65.58
CA TYR A 642 -18.77 0.21 -64.84
C TYR A 642 -20.13 0.81 -65.22
N SER A 643 -21.03 0.92 -64.25
CA SER A 643 -22.34 1.52 -64.46
C SER A 643 -22.25 3.06 -64.45
N GLU A 644 -22.97 3.71 -65.36
CA GLU A 644 -23.15 5.16 -65.35
C GLU A 644 -24.13 5.55 -64.21
N GLU A 645 -23.91 6.70 -63.58
CA GLU A 645 -24.85 7.25 -62.61
C GLU A 645 -26.00 7.94 -63.35
N SER A 646 -27.15 7.26 -63.45
CA SER A 646 -28.31 7.73 -64.21
C SER A 646 -29.64 7.21 -63.65
N THR A 647 -30.76 7.72 -64.16
CA THR A 647 -32.12 7.30 -63.75
C THR A 647 -32.49 5.88 -64.16
N LYS A 648 -31.69 5.28 -65.06
CA LYS A 648 -31.72 3.86 -65.43
C LYS A 648 -30.32 3.25 -65.31
N SER A 649 -30.25 1.93 -65.22
CA SER A 649 -28.99 1.19 -65.20
C SER A 649 -28.41 1.10 -66.61
N TYR A 650 -27.51 2.01 -66.98
CA TYR A 650 -26.82 1.98 -68.27
C TYR A 650 -25.37 1.50 -68.13
N PHE A 651 -24.93 0.75 -69.14
CA PHE A 651 -23.51 0.61 -69.47
C PHE A 651 -23.17 1.47 -70.67
N LYS A 652 -21.93 1.94 -70.72
CA LYS A 652 -21.47 2.87 -71.75
C LYS A 652 -20.14 2.41 -72.33
N THR A 653 -20.02 2.53 -73.65
CA THR A 653 -18.75 2.38 -74.35
C THR A 653 -18.57 3.51 -75.37
N TYR A 654 -17.33 3.72 -75.80
CA TYR A 654 -16.98 4.73 -76.80
C TYR A 654 -16.35 4.06 -78.01
N ILE A 655 -16.86 4.37 -79.18
CA ILE A 655 -16.29 3.96 -80.47
C ILE A 655 -15.75 5.22 -81.14
N LYS A 656 -14.48 5.21 -81.55
CA LYS A 656 -13.81 6.36 -82.17
C LYS A 656 -13.51 6.02 -83.61
N GLU A 657 -13.99 6.85 -84.53
CA GLU A 657 -13.85 6.61 -85.97
C GLU A 657 -13.44 7.88 -86.72
N THR A 658 -12.77 7.67 -87.85
CA THR A 658 -12.51 8.72 -88.85
C THR A 658 -13.18 8.30 -90.15
N LEU A 659 -14.27 8.97 -90.50
CA LEU A 659 -15.18 8.52 -91.55
C LEU A 659 -15.17 9.49 -92.75
N PRO A 660 -14.87 9.04 -93.98
CA PRO A 660 -14.97 9.88 -95.17
C PRO A 660 -16.44 10.17 -95.51
N LYS A 661 -16.68 11.07 -96.47
CA LYS A 661 -18.04 11.36 -96.97
C LYS A 661 -18.79 10.08 -97.37
N GLY A 662 -20.07 9.99 -96.99
CA GLY A 662 -20.96 8.90 -97.36
C GLY A 662 -21.47 8.11 -96.15
N GLN A 663 -22.12 6.97 -96.44
CA GLN A 663 -22.71 6.11 -95.43
C GLN A 663 -21.73 5.05 -94.94
N HIS A 664 -21.67 4.87 -93.62
CA HIS A 664 -20.81 3.89 -92.95
C HIS A 664 -21.60 3.10 -91.92
N THR A 665 -21.31 1.81 -91.83
CA THR A 665 -21.83 0.92 -90.79
C THR A 665 -20.78 0.75 -89.71
N ILE A 666 -21.14 0.99 -88.46
CA ILE A 666 -20.26 0.87 -87.29
C ILE A 666 -20.77 -0.26 -86.41
N ASP A 667 -19.94 -1.30 -86.25
CA ASP A 667 -20.26 -2.47 -85.43
C ASP A 667 -20.01 -2.21 -83.94
N ILE A 668 -20.84 -2.80 -83.08
CA ILE A 668 -20.67 -2.76 -81.62
C ILE A 668 -19.97 -4.04 -81.17
N ASP A 669 -19.10 -3.91 -80.16
CA ASP A 669 -18.38 -5.04 -79.58
C ASP A 669 -19.38 -6.16 -79.13
N PRO A 670 -19.25 -7.40 -79.65
CA PRO A 670 -20.13 -8.50 -79.30
C PRO A 670 -20.18 -8.83 -77.80
N MET A 671 -19.07 -8.65 -77.08
CA MET A 671 -19.00 -8.84 -75.63
C MET A 671 -19.80 -7.76 -74.90
N PHE A 672 -19.79 -6.51 -75.39
CA PHE A 672 -20.62 -5.45 -74.84
C PHE A 672 -22.11 -5.74 -75.07
N LEU A 673 -22.48 -6.18 -76.28
CA LEU A 673 -23.86 -6.54 -76.63
C LEU A 673 -24.44 -7.63 -75.72
N GLU A 674 -23.65 -8.61 -75.26
CA GLU A 674 -24.13 -9.63 -74.32
C GLU A 674 -24.50 -9.06 -72.93
N THR A 675 -24.01 -7.87 -72.58
CA THR A 675 -24.25 -7.22 -71.28
C THR A 675 -25.44 -6.25 -71.26
N ILE A 676 -25.99 -5.90 -72.42
CA ILE A 676 -27.03 -4.87 -72.58
C ILE A 676 -28.28 -5.40 -73.30
N ASN A 677 -29.37 -4.65 -73.22
CA ASN A 677 -30.61 -4.89 -73.95
C ASN A 677 -31.01 -3.62 -74.72
N GLY A 678 -30.61 -3.58 -75.99
CA GLY A 678 -30.72 -2.40 -76.84
C GLY A 678 -29.70 -1.31 -76.46
N PHE A 679 -29.48 -0.38 -77.39
CA PHE A 679 -28.57 0.75 -77.19
C PHE A 679 -29.09 2.01 -77.92
N TYR A 680 -28.55 3.16 -77.51
CA TYR A 680 -28.68 4.43 -78.20
C TYR A 680 -27.30 5.01 -78.46
N VAL A 681 -27.14 5.69 -79.59
CA VAL A 681 -25.85 6.26 -79.98
C VAL A 681 -25.91 7.78 -79.99
N LEU A 682 -24.91 8.42 -79.37
CA LEU A 682 -24.72 9.86 -79.40
C LEU A 682 -23.38 10.20 -80.08
N PRO A 683 -23.39 10.91 -81.22
CA PRO A 683 -22.17 11.27 -81.94
C PRO A 683 -21.59 12.58 -81.38
N PHE A 684 -20.30 12.57 -81.06
CA PHE A 684 -19.51 13.75 -80.71
C PHE A 684 -18.50 14.03 -81.83
N VAL A 685 -18.87 14.95 -82.74
CA VAL A 685 -18.01 15.32 -83.87
C VAL A 685 -17.03 16.43 -83.48
N ARG A 686 -15.73 16.21 -83.71
CA ARG A 686 -14.65 17.08 -83.20
C ARG A 686 -14.24 18.19 -84.17
N ASN A 687 -14.37 17.94 -85.48
CA ASN A 687 -13.89 18.85 -86.52
C ASN A 687 -15.01 19.63 -87.22
N GLY A 688 -16.22 19.65 -86.63
CA GLY A 688 -17.37 20.42 -87.11
C GLY A 688 -17.99 19.89 -88.40
N VAL A 689 -17.65 18.68 -88.82
CA VAL A 689 -18.32 17.97 -89.92
C VAL A 689 -19.71 17.52 -89.46
N GLU A 690 -20.70 17.59 -90.34
CA GLU A 690 -22.05 17.10 -90.04
C GLU A 690 -22.10 15.58 -90.21
N VAL A 691 -22.41 14.86 -89.12
CA VAL A 691 -22.64 13.41 -89.08
C VAL A 691 -24.05 13.15 -88.59
N ARG A 692 -24.81 12.33 -89.32
CA ARG A 692 -26.18 11.94 -88.96
C ARG A 692 -26.25 10.44 -88.72
N ILE A 693 -26.94 10.03 -87.65
CA ILE A 693 -27.30 8.62 -87.46
C ILE A 693 -28.53 8.36 -88.32
N LEU A 694 -28.42 7.42 -89.26
CA LEU A 694 -29.50 7.03 -90.16
C LEU A 694 -30.33 5.89 -89.60
N GLN A 695 -29.67 4.92 -88.96
CA GLN A 695 -30.32 3.71 -88.48
C GLN A 695 -29.54 3.11 -87.30
N GLU A 696 -30.26 2.62 -86.29
CA GLU A 696 -29.72 1.81 -85.19
C GLU A 696 -30.27 0.39 -85.36
N ASN A 697 -29.38 -0.58 -85.63
CA ASN A 697 -29.70 -2.00 -85.72
C ASN A 697 -29.39 -2.70 -84.39
N THR A 698 -29.57 -4.02 -84.31
CA THR A 698 -29.36 -4.77 -83.06
C THR A 698 -27.89 -4.87 -82.64
N ASP A 699 -26.96 -4.87 -83.60
CA ASP A 699 -25.53 -5.13 -83.42
C ASP A 699 -24.61 -4.04 -84.02
N ASN A 700 -25.18 -3.12 -84.80
CA ASN A 700 -24.47 -2.03 -85.45
C ASN A 700 -25.38 -0.81 -85.65
N PHE A 701 -24.81 0.29 -86.09
CA PHE A 701 -25.56 1.48 -86.49
C PHE A 701 -24.98 2.08 -87.77
N VAL A 702 -25.83 2.72 -88.57
CA VAL A 702 -25.48 3.35 -89.84
C VAL A 702 -25.45 4.86 -89.67
N VAL A 703 -24.36 5.49 -90.10
CA VAL A 703 -24.16 6.94 -90.07
C VAL A 703 -23.89 7.48 -91.46
N GLU A 704 -24.25 8.73 -91.70
CA GLU A 704 -23.94 9.46 -92.93
C GLU A 704 -23.12 10.70 -92.62
N VAL A 705 -21.97 10.81 -93.30
CA VAL A 705 -21.12 12.00 -93.28
C VAL A 705 -21.49 12.87 -94.47
N MET A 706 -21.93 14.10 -94.20
CA MET A 706 -22.51 14.98 -95.23
C MET A 706 -21.46 15.86 -95.93
N ASP A 707 -20.34 16.16 -95.26
CA ASP A 707 -19.26 17.03 -95.75
C ASP A 707 -18.25 16.23 -96.60
N ASP A 708 -17.51 16.90 -97.49
CA ASP A 708 -16.42 16.31 -98.27
C ASP A 708 -15.15 16.07 -97.43
N ARG A 709 -15.11 16.59 -96.20
CA ARG A 709 -14.04 16.37 -95.22
C ARG A 709 -14.34 15.14 -94.36
N ASP A 710 -13.32 14.33 -94.07
CA ASP A 710 -13.43 13.20 -93.14
C ASP A 710 -13.92 13.66 -91.76
N ALA A 711 -14.92 13.00 -91.19
CA ALA A 711 -15.44 13.28 -89.85
C ALA A 711 -14.61 12.56 -88.79
N ASP A 712 -14.04 13.32 -87.83
CA ASP A 712 -13.46 12.77 -86.61
C ASP A 712 -14.57 12.74 -85.53
N VAL A 713 -15.08 11.54 -85.25
CA VAL A 713 -16.28 11.34 -84.44
C VAL A 713 -16.05 10.31 -83.34
N ILE A 714 -16.56 10.61 -82.14
CA ILE A 714 -16.67 9.65 -81.05
C ILE A 714 -18.15 9.33 -80.86
N PHE A 715 -18.52 8.07 -81.06
CA PHE A 715 -19.83 7.56 -80.74
C PHE A 715 -19.87 7.09 -79.29
N SER A 716 -20.68 7.74 -78.48
CA SER A 716 -21.04 7.24 -77.15
C SER A 716 -22.22 6.29 -77.28
N VAL A 717 -21.98 5.01 -77.06
CA VAL A 717 -23.01 3.97 -77.12
C VAL A 717 -23.48 3.70 -75.69
N LEU A 718 -24.73 4.01 -75.38
CA LEU A 718 -25.36 3.73 -74.09
C LEU A 718 -26.33 2.55 -74.24
N GLY A 719 -26.08 1.46 -73.53
CA GLY A 719 -26.95 0.29 -73.51
C GLY A 719 -27.60 0.06 -72.15
N LEU A 720 -28.89 -0.26 -72.12
CA LEU A 720 -29.57 -0.62 -70.88
C LEU A 720 -29.01 -1.94 -70.36
N ARG A 721 -28.67 -2.03 -69.09
CA ARG A 721 -28.15 -3.26 -68.49
C ARG A 721 -29.17 -4.38 -68.60
N LYS A 722 -28.75 -5.51 -69.17
CA LYS A 722 -29.57 -6.71 -69.32
C LYS A 722 -30.06 -7.21 -67.95
N GLY A 723 -31.37 -7.44 -67.82
CA GLY A 723 -32.04 -7.88 -66.58
C GLY A 723 -32.46 -6.76 -65.62
N PHE A 724 -32.16 -5.49 -65.94
CA PHE A 724 -32.50 -4.30 -65.14
C PHE A 724 -33.29 -3.28 -65.98
N GLU A 725 -33.93 -3.71 -67.07
CA GLU A 725 -34.55 -2.83 -68.07
C GLU A 725 -35.79 -2.10 -67.54
N ASN A 726 -36.47 -2.71 -66.56
CA ASN A 726 -37.68 -2.20 -65.94
C ASN A 726 -37.39 -1.27 -64.74
N ASP A 727 -36.13 -1.20 -64.31
CA ASP A 727 -35.74 -0.41 -63.14
C ASP A 727 -35.63 1.06 -63.55
N TYR A 728 -36.57 1.87 -63.07
CA TYR A 728 -36.61 3.30 -63.38
C TYR A 728 -37.12 4.10 -62.19
N MET A 729 -36.22 4.89 -61.58
CA MET A 729 -36.52 5.76 -60.44
C MET A 729 -37.47 5.10 -59.42
N GLU A 730 -37.17 3.85 -59.04
CA GLU A 730 -38.00 3.10 -58.12
C GLU A 730 -38.23 3.89 -56.83
N GLU A 731 -39.46 3.83 -56.31
CA GLU A 731 -39.81 4.52 -55.09
C GLU A 731 -38.94 3.99 -53.95
N ARG A 732 -38.08 4.86 -53.42
CA ARG A 732 -37.32 4.54 -52.22
C ARG A 732 -38.27 4.61 -51.02
N PRO A 733 -38.44 3.53 -50.23
CA PRO A 733 -39.21 3.61 -48.99
C PRO A 733 -38.61 4.67 -48.04
N PRO A 734 -39.45 5.38 -47.26
CA PRO A 734 -39.09 6.63 -46.57
C PRO A 734 -37.85 6.51 -45.66
N LYS A 735 -37.02 7.55 -45.71
CA LYS A 735 -35.78 7.73 -44.94
C LYS A 735 -36.05 7.78 -43.44
N GLN A 736 -35.93 6.64 -42.80
CA GLN A 736 -35.32 6.49 -41.49
C GLN A 736 -34.66 5.11 -41.54
N GLY A 737 -33.46 4.94 -41.00
CA GLY A 737 -32.95 3.58 -40.75
C GLY A 737 -34.08 2.81 -40.09
N ASN A 738 -34.38 1.59 -40.54
CA ASN A 738 -35.46 0.84 -39.90
C ASN A 738 -35.11 0.79 -38.42
N LYS A 739 -35.90 1.47 -37.58
CA LYS A 739 -35.70 1.41 -36.13
C LYS A 739 -35.84 -0.06 -35.80
N ILE A 740 -34.76 -0.67 -35.34
CA ILE A 740 -34.76 -2.09 -35.03
C ILE A 740 -35.76 -2.23 -33.87
N ALA A 741 -36.90 -2.85 -34.14
CA ALA A 741 -37.98 -3.02 -33.17
C ALA A 741 -37.61 -4.06 -32.12
#